data_AF-A0A5E4Q036-F1
#
_entry.id   AF-A0A5E4Q036-F1
#
_cell.length_a   1.000
_cell.length_b   1.000
_cell.length_c   1.000
_cell.angle_alpha   90.00
_cell.angle_beta   90.00
_cell.angle_gamma   90.00
#
_symmetry.space_group_name_H-M   'P 1'
#
loop_
_entity.id
_entity.type
_entity.pdbx_description
1 polymer ?
#
loop_
_entity_poly.entity_id
_entity_poly.type
_entity_poly.pdbx_seq_one_letter_code
_entity_poly.pdbx_strand_id
1 'polypeptide(L)'
;MVAQIVLLLQILAFVNADDVVPIPKSKILETEMNPSYIPAEEKHASYWQKSAANTIKDKLKQTTNTNKAKNGILFIGDGMSLATVMAARTFGGQLERGLGEENVLEFEKFPVTGLARTYCLDAQVPDSACTATSYLTGVKTKYGVIGLDGNVTRGSCYSQLHKGNWVTSIGQWAIQNGLDVGLVTTTRVTHASPAGMYAHTSERNWESDADIPKECLTLGCRDIAYQLIMNNPGRQFKVIMGGGRREMLPNITSPLANYTGKRNDGLDLTDMWHVDKLEKNATHQYVTDRNELMKYLLGLFNNDHLEYHLKADDQPTLEEMVEVAIKMLSRSERGYFLFVEGGRIDHAHHDSLAHLALDETVEYSKAVKKAMEMTKEEDTLLVVSSDHAHTMTVAGYPSRGNDILGVVDTTMALDGKPYTTISYANGKATSFDERGRIDVTLHSQFSNLPLDSETHGGEDVAVFARGPWQHLFTASYEQTLVPHLMAYAMCLTDDKHANCIQKKQRSFWTTGGSVKNKPNKYYIGILMAQNIYYLIHSMLPKNIILFLGDGMSITTLAATRVYLGRQHGMTGEEIKLSFESFPYTGLAKTYCVDNNVADSACSGTAYLTGVKANSGTVGVTGAVKRGDCESARNSANTVTGLVDWAQRAGKSTGVVTTTRVTHASPAAAYAHSADRTWEGDADLPKRGLQCEDIASQLVQGRVGSHINVIMGGGRRNFLPRHEKDISGKHGSRNDNKNLIREWLLKKESMGVRPKYINSRREFYAKDYSNYDNILGLFSADHLPYNLDASEDDPSLTEMTQKAIEVLSKNTKGYFLFVEGGRIDTAHHETKARKALDETAEFAKAVEAALRLVNLDDTMIVVTSDHSHTMTYSGYSSRGSDILGLVNSKFNASDNLPYSTLSYANGPGYKPHQDFRRHNLMLDDMISFVNIVINIGNNLFIFVIIYL
;
A
#
# COMPACT_ATOMS: atom_id res chain seq x y z
N MET A 1 2.08 -75.40 14.67
CA MET A 1 1.27 -74.46 15.49
C MET A 1 2.00 -73.16 15.88
N VAL A 2 3.14 -72.81 15.26
CA VAL A 2 3.72 -71.44 15.34
C VAL A 2 3.84 -70.77 13.95
N ALA A 3 3.77 -71.54 12.87
CA ALA A 3 3.75 -71.01 11.49
C ALA A 3 2.35 -70.59 10.97
N GLN A 4 1.27 -70.82 11.74
CA GLN A 4 -0.10 -70.45 11.35
C GLN A 4 -0.63 -69.19 12.06
N ILE A 5 0.15 -68.59 12.97
CA ILE A 5 -0.20 -67.33 13.64
C ILE A 5 0.42 -66.12 12.92
N VAL A 6 1.51 -66.32 12.16
CA VAL A 6 2.17 -65.24 11.42
C VAL A 6 1.42 -64.88 10.12
N LEU A 7 0.66 -65.82 9.54
CA LEU A 7 -0.12 -65.55 8.32
C LEU A 7 -1.44 -64.80 8.59
N LEU A 8 -1.98 -64.86 9.82
CA LEU A 8 -3.18 -64.10 10.20
C LEU A 8 -2.89 -62.63 10.53
N LEU A 9 -1.64 -62.29 10.87
CA LEU A 9 -1.22 -60.91 11.16
C LEU A 9 -0.79 -60.12 9.91
N GLN A 10 -0.60 -60.79 8.75
CA GLN A 10 -0.32 -60.11 7.47
C GLN A 10 -1.55 -59.92 6.57
N ILE A 11 -2.69 -60.54 6.91
CA ILE A 11 -3.95 -60.41 6.14
C ILE A 11 -4.87 -59.30 6.69
N LEU A 12 -4.56 -58.70 7.84
CA LEU A 12 -5.23 -57.49 8.34
C LEU A 12 -4.64 -56.18 7.80
N ALA A 13 -3.71 -56.25 6.84
CA ALA A 13 -3.05 -55.08 6.26
C ALA A 13 -3.57 -54.68 4.87
N PHE A 14 -4.59 -55.37 4.33
CA PHE A 14 -5.23 -55.00 3.07
C PHE A 14 -6.74 -55.19 3.16
N VAL A 15 -7.48 -54.19 2.67
CA VAL A 15 -8.94 -54.05 2.61
C VAL A 15 -9.58 -53.40 3.86
N ASN A 16 -9.50 -52.08 3.87
CA ASN A 16 -10.67 -51.20 3.88
C ASN A 16 -10.29 -49.93 3.12
N ALA A 17 -10.34 -50.05 1.79
CA ALA A 17 -10.58 -48.92 0.91
C ALA A 17 -12.10 -48.89 0.70
N ASP A 18 -12.81 -48.40 1.72
CA ASP A 18 -14.14 -47.83 1.51
C ASP A 18 -13.93 -46.35 1.27
N ASP A 19 -14.62 -45.86 0.25
CA ASP A 19 -14.72 -44.49 -0.20
C ASP A 19 -14.99 -43.53 0.97
N VAL A 20 -13.92 -43.05 1.60
CA VAL A 20 -13.97 -41.77 2.29
C VAL A 20 -13.90 -40.73 1.17
N VAL A 21 -15.08 -40.39 0.64
CA VAL A 21 -15.29 -39.06 0.05
C VAL A 21 -14.55 -38.10 0.98
N PRO A 22 -13.57 -37.31 0.49
CA PRO A 22 -12.92 -36.35 1.34
C PRO A 22 -14.03 -35.49 1.91
N ILE A 23 -14.30 -35.63 3.21
CA ILE A 23 -15.13 -34.66 3.91
C ILE A 23 -14.45 -33.33 3.59
N PRO A 24 -15.15 -32.35 2.98
CA PRO A 24 -14.55 -31.08 2.66
C PRO A 24 -13.87 -30.60 3.93
N LYS A 25 -12.54 -30.40 3.87
CA LYS A 25 -11.81 -29.80 4.99
C LYS A 25 -12.61 -28.56 5.37
N SER A 26 -13.10 -28.49 6.60
CA SER A 26 -13.76 -27.29 7.08
C SER A 26 -12.77 -26.15 6.86
N LYS A 27 -13.15 -25.24 5.96
CA LYS A 27 -12.38 -24.05 5.56
C LYS A 27 -12.49 -22.96 6.64
N ILE A 28 -12.53 -23.39 7.90
CA ILE A 28 -12.61 -22.56 9.10
C ILE A 28 -11.35 -22.90 9.90
N LEU A 29 -10.66 -21.90 10.43
CA LEU A 29 -9.54 -22.09 11.35
C LEU A 29 -10.06 -22.80 12.63
N GLU A 30 -10.17 -24.13 12.61
CA GLU A 30 -10.59 -24.94 13.77
C GLU A 30 -9.50 -25.04 14.87
N THR A 31 -8.39 -24.32 14.71
CA THR A 31 -7.30 -24.28 15.69
C THR A 31 -7.47 -23.08 16.61
N GLU A 32 -7.68 -23.32 17.90
CA GLU A 32 -7.48 -22.31 18.95
C GLU A 32 -5.99 -21.90 18.96
N MET A 33 -5.65 -20.87 18.18
CA MET A 33 -4.38 -20.17 18.32
C MET A 33 -4.41 -19.40 19.63
N ASN A 34 -3.32 -19.46 20.42
CA ASN A 34 -3.21 -18.69 21.66
C ASN A 34 -2.88 -17.23 21.31
N PRO A 35 -3.86 -16.31 21.30
CA PRO A 35 -3.62 -14.91 20.98
C PRO A 35 -2.73 -14.35 22.09
N SER A 36 -1.69 -13.59 21.76
CA SER A 36 -0.63 -13.10 22.69
C SER A 36 0.59 -14.03 22.86
N TYR A 37 0.71 -15.12 22.10
CA TYR A 37 1.98 -15.85 22.05
C TYR A 37 3.04 -15.04 21.31
N ILE A 38 4.15 -14.76 22.00
CA ILE A 38 5.35 -14.16 21.42
C ILE A 38 6.42 -15.26 21.33
N PRO A 39 6.94 -15.60 20.12
CA PRO A 39 8.06 -16.52 19.97
C PRO A 39 9.24 -16.10 20.86
N ALA A 40 9.89 -17.06 21.52
CA ALA A 40 10.89 -16.76 22.54
C ALA A 40 12.07 -15.95 21.98
N GLU A 41 12.49 -16.26 20.77
CA GLU A 41 13.54 -15.58 20.03
C GLU A 41 13.18 -14.14 19.66
N GLU A 42 11.91 -13.85 19.32
CA GLU A 42 11.45 -12.51 18.92
C GLU A 42 11.47 -11.50 20.07
N LYS A 43 11.47 -11.99 21.31
CA LYS A 43 11.62 -11.16 22.52
C LYS A 43 13.01 -10.54 22.67
N HIS A 44 14.00 -11.02 21.91
CA HIS A 44 15.39 -10.61 22.05
C HIS A 44 15.88 -9.81 20.84
N ALA A 45 16.63 -8.73 21.10
CA ALA A 45 17.19 -7.89 20.06
C ALA A 45 18.08 -8.64 19.05
N SER A 46 18.76 -9.70 19.50
CA SER A 46 19.67 -10.51 18.68
C SER A 46 18.98 -11.19 17.50
N TYR A 47 17.70 -11.57 17.63
CA TYR A 47 16.91 -12.13 16.55
C TYR A 47 16.75 -11.11 15.40
N TRP A 48 16.28 -9.91 15.74
CA TRP A 48 16.06 -8.84 14.77
C TRP A 48 17.36 -8.35 14.12
N GLN A 49 18.43 -8.21 14.91
CA GLN A 49 19.75 -7.84 14.40
C GLN A 49 20.31 -8.89 13.42
N LYS A 50 20.12 -10.19 13.71
CA LYS A 50 20.52 -11.27 12.80
C LYS A 50 19.69 -11.24 11.51
N SER A 51 18.38 -11.03 11.63
CA SER A 51 17.48 -10.88 10.48
C SER A 51 17.88 -9.70 9.58
N ALA A 52 18.18 -8.55 10.19
CA ALA A 52 18.67 -7.37 9.48
C ALA A 52 20.02 -7.61 8.80
N ALA A 53 20.98 -8.23 9.48
CA ALA A 53 22.29 -8.55 8.91
C ALA A 53 22.18 -9.49 7.69
N ASN A 54 21.32 -10.51 7.76
CA ASN A 54 21.03 -11.40 6.63
C ASN A 54 20.37 -10.64 5.47
N THR A 55 19.37 -9.81 5.76
CA THR A 55 18.66 -9.00 4.75
C THR A 55 19.61 -8.05 4.03
N ILE A 56 20.50 -7.36 4.77
CA ILE A 56 21.53 -6.50 4.18
C ILE A 56 22.47 -7.32 3.29
N LYS A 57 22.93 -8.48 3.77
CA LYS A 57 23.78 -9.38 3.00
C LYS A 57 23.13 -9.82 1.70
N ASP A 58 21.82 -10.08 1.70
CA ASP A 58 21.09 -10.49 0.51
C ASP A 58 20.83 -9.32 -0.44
N LYS A 59 20.48 -8.13 0.07
CA LYS A 59 20.36 -6.90 -0.73
C LYS A 59 21.68 -6.53 -1.41
N LEU A 60 22.81 -6.66 -0.72
CA LEU A 60 24.14 -6.36 -1.28
C LEU A 60 24.59 -7.36 -2.37
N LYS A 61 23.96 -8.55 -2.48
CA LYS A 61 24.20 -9.50 -3.57
C LYS A 61 23.35 -9.22 -4.80
N GLN A 62 22.28 -8.44 -4.68
CA GLN A 62 21.38 -8.16 -5.80
C GLN A 62 22.15 -7.41 -6.88
N THR A 63 22.04 -7.89 -8.12
CA THR A 63 22.64 -7.23 -9.29
C THR A 63 21.55 -6.79 -10.23
N THR A 64 21.79 -5.67 -10.92
CA THR A 64 20.84 -5.16 -11.90
C THR A 64 20.81 -6.08 -13.12
N ASN A 65 19.70 -6.76 -13.33
CA ASN A 65 19.47 -7.49 -14.58
C ASN A 65 19.06 -6.50 -15.68
N THR A 66 19.91 -6.28 -16.68
CA THR A 66 19.64 -5.42 -17.84
C THR A 66 19.50 -6.22 -19.14
N ASN A 67 19.27 -7.54 -19.06
CA ASN A 67 19.02 -8.38 -20.23
C ASN A 67 17.76 -7.91 -20.96
N LYS A 68 17.59 -8.34 -22.22
CA LYS A 68 16.28 -8.26 -22.86
C LYS A 68 15.35 -9.29 -22.18
N ALA A 69 14.18 -8.86 -21.74
CA ALA A 69 13.12 -9.78 -21.35
C ALA A 69 12.62 -10.52 -22.60
N LYS A 70 12.89 -11.82 -22.67
CA LYS A 70 12.32 -12.71 -23.68
C LYS A 70 10.83 -12.90 -23.41
N ASN A 71 10.46 -13.06 -22.14
CA ASN A 71 9.08 -13.25 -21.72
C ASN A 71 8.67 -12.13 -20.76
N GLY A 72 7.40 -11.72 -20.84
CA GLY A 72 6.79 -10.80 -19.89
C GLY A 72 5.51 -11.41 -19.34
N ILE A 73 5.31 -11.37 -18.02
CA ILE A 73 4.05 -11.78 -17.40
C ILE A 73 3.57 -10.64 -16.50
N LEU A 74 2.34 -10.18 -16.75
CA LEU A 74 1.66 -9.19 -15.93
C LEU A 74 0.55 -9.88 -15.15
N PHE A 75 0.67 -9.86 -13.84
CA PHE A 75 -0.34 -10.30 -12.89
C PHE A 75 -1.11 -9.10 -12.34
N ILE A 76 -2.44 -9.11 -12.41
CA ILE A 76 -3.33 -8.13 -11.80
C ILE A 76 -4.25 -8.82 -10.81
N GLY A 77 -4.18 -8.43 -9.54
CA GLY A 77 -5.22 -8.74 -8.56
C GLY A 77 -6.25 -7.62 -8.61
N ASP A 78 -7.39 -7.84 -9.27
CA ASP A 78 -8.44 -6.82 -9.42
C ASP A 78 -8.94 -6.41 -8.03
N GLY A 79 -8.86 -5.12 -7.69
CA GLY A 79 -9.21 -4.61 -6.36
C GLY A 79 -8.21 -4.91 -5.21
N MET A 80 -7.06 -5.52 -5.47
CA MET A 80 -6.08 -5.92 -4.45
C MET A 80 -5.31 -4.71 -3.83
N SER A 81 -5.96 -4.01 -2.89
CA SER A 81 -5.35 -2.90 -2.12
C SER A 81 -4.19 -3.36 -1.22
N LEU A 82 -3.39 -2.42 -0.70
CA LEU A 82 -2.35 -2.75 0.29
C LEU A 82 -2.94 -3.33 1.59
N ALA A 83 -4.17 -2.95 1.96
CA ALA A 83 -4.89 -3.58 3.07
C ALA A 83 -5.24 -5.03 2.74
N THR A 84 -5.68 -5.33 1.50
CA THR A 84 -5.92 -6.69 1.01
C THR A 84 -4.64 -7.52 1.05
N VAL A 85 -3.51 -6.98 0.57
CA VAL A 85 -2.20 -7.66 0.63
C VAL A 85 -1.80 -8.00 2.07
N MET A 86 -1.92 -7.04 3.00
CA MET A 86 -1.58 -7.26 4.42
C MET A 86 -2.49 -8.32 5.05
N ALA A 87 -3.80 -8.22 4.86
CA ALA A 87 -4.76 -9.16 5.42
C ALA A 87 -4.59 -10.57 4.83
N ALA A 88 -4.38 -10.68 3.51
CA ALA A 88 -4.18 -11.96 2.83
C ALA A 88 -2.87 -12.64 3.23
N ARG A 89 -1.81 -11.86 3.48
CA ARG A 89 -0.56 -12.38 4.05
C ARG A 89 -0.82 -13.01 5.42
N THR A 90 -1.50 -12.29 6.32
CA THR A 90 -1.82 -12.79 7.66
C THR A 90 -2.69 -14.03 7.58
N PHE A 91 -3.77 -13.97 6.79
CA PHE A 91 -4.68 -15.08 6.53
C PHE A 91 -3.95 -16.32 6.00
N GLY A 92 -3.11 -16.15 4.98
CA GLY A 92 -2.32 -17.24 4.40
C GLY A 92 -1.37 -17.89 5.41
N GLY A 93 -0.74 -17.11 6.29
CA GLY A 93 0.12 -17.67 7.35
C GLY A 93 -0.68 -18.41 8.42
N GLN A 94 -1.90 -17.94 8.74
CA GLN A 94 -2.81 -18.61 9.66
C GLN A 94 -3.34 -19.93 9.08
N LEU A 95 -3.62 -19.99 7.77
CA LEU A 95 -3.96 -21.25 7.08
C LEU A 95 -2.84 -22.30 7.17
N GLU A 96 -1.58 -21.86 7.25
CA GLU A 96 -0.41 -22.72 7.48
C GLU A 96 -0.11 -22.99 8.97
N ARG A 97 -1.02 -22.60 9.88
CA ARG A 97 -0.90 -22.73 11.34
C ARG A 97 0.24 -21.90 11.97
N GLY A 98 0.71 -20.87 11.27
CA GLY A 98 1.60 -19.83 11.80
C GLY A 98 0.83 -18.66 12.42
N LEU A 99 1.54 -17.69 13.02
CA LEU A 99 0.88 -16.51 13.62
C LEU A 99 0.20 -15.64 12.55
N GLY A 100 0.85 -15.51 11.39
CA GLY A 100 0.28 -14.91 10.19
C GLY A 100 1.04 -13.68 9.74
N GLU A 101 1.20 -12.69 10.60
CA GLU A 101 1.73 -11.36 10.25
C GLU A 101 3.21 -11.39 9.80
N GLU A 102 3.98 -12.44 10.18
CA GLU A 102 5.35 -12.70 9.72
C GLU A 102 5.44 -13.33 8.33
N ASN A 103 4.32 -13.89 7.84
CA ASN A 103 4.24 -14.55 6.53
C ASN A 103 4.64 -13.58 5.39
N VAL A 104 4.92 -14.14 4.22
CA VAL A 104 5.31 -13.37 3.02
C VAL A 104 4.58 -13.95 1.81
N LEU A 105 3.71 -13.15 1.18
CA LEU A 105 3.17 -13.54 -0.12
C LEU A 105 4.30 -13.56 -1.16
N GLU A 106 4.12 -14.35 -2.21
CA GLU A 106 5.23 -14.71 -3.11
C GLU A 106 5.74 -13.52 -3.92
N PHE A 107 4.84 -12.61 -4.29
CA PHE A 107 5.20 -11.34 -4.94
C PHE A 107 5.86 -10.32 -4.01
N GLU A 108 5.69 -10.44 -2.68
CA GLU A 108 6.36 -9.55 -1.72
C GLU A 108 7.85 -9.90 -1.54
N LYS A 109 8.28 -11.05 -2.05
CA LYS A 109 9.68 -11.46 -2.11
C LYS A 109 10.41 -10.81 -3.30
N PHE A 110 9.69 -10.11 -4.19
CA PHE A 110 10.29 -9.47 -5.34
C PHE A 110 11.24 -8.35 -4.89
N PRO A 111 12.35 -8.14 -5.59
CA PRO A 111 13.42 -7.26 -5.13
C PRO A 111 13.08 -5.77 -5.16
N VAL A 112 12.04 -5.36 -5.89
CA VAL A 112 11.64 -3.96 -6.06
C VAL A 112 10.13 -3.77 -5.90
N THR A 113 9.77 -2.57 -5.44
CA THR A 113 8.38 -2.14 -5.29
C THR A 113 8.23 -0.68 -5.68
N GLY A 114 7.12 -0.36 -6.36
CA GLY A 114 6.66 1.00 -6.66
C GLY A 114 5.19 1.18 -6.32
N LEU A 115 4.66 2.39 -6.54
CA LEU A 115 3.26 2.75 -6.36
C LEU A 115 2.68 3.32 -7.66
N ALA A 116 1.49 2.88 -8.03
CA ALA A 116 0.76 3.31 -9.23
C ALA A 116 -0.49 4.10 -8.86
N ARG A 117 -0.63 5.30 -9.45
CA ARG A 117 -1.78 6.19 -9.28
C ARG A 117 -2.92 5.83 -10.26
N THR A 118 -4.10 5.54 -9.72
CA THR A 118 -5.13 4.74 -10.42
C THR A 118 -6.30 5.54 -10.99
N TYR A 119 -6.51 6.80 -10.60
CA TYR A 119 -7.62 7.66 -11.05
C TYR A 119 -7.90 7.64 -12.58
N CYS A 120 -9.17 7.69 -13.00
CA CYS A 120 -9.55 7.86 -14.41
C CYS A 120 -9.45 9.34 -14.83
N LEU A 121 -9.58 9.64 -16.13
CA LEU A 121 -9.60 11.03 -16.59
C LEU A 121 -10.78 11.86 -16.02
N ASP A 122 -11.88 11.20 -15.65
CA ASP A 122 -13.12 11.81 -15.16
C ASP A 122 -13.62 11.27 -13.80
N ALA A 123 -12.87 10.37 -13.15
CA ALA A 123 -13.22 9.80 -11.84
C ALA A 123 -12.02 9.74 -10.89
N GLN A 124 -12.24 10.09 -9.63
CA GLN A 124 -11.23 9.98 -8.56
C GLN A 124 -10.96 8.54 -8.19
N VAL A 125 -12.04 7.82 -7.87
CA VAL A 125 -12.05 6.37 -7.68
C VAL A 125 -12.34 5.74 -9.04
N PRO A 126 -11.39 4.97 -9.60
CA PRO A 126 -11.52 4.45 -10.95
C PRO A 126 -12.40 3.20 -11.01
N ASP A 127 -12.66 2.71 -12.23
CA ASP A 127 -13.15 1.36 -12.47
C ASP A 127 -12.13 0.52 -13.24
N SER A 128 -12.32 -0.80 -13.24
CA SER A 128 -11.46 -1.76 -13.93
C SER A 128 -11.29 -1.48 -15.44
N ALA A 129 -12.22 -0.79 -16.10
CA ALA A 129 -12.12 -0.49 -17.53
C ALA A 129 -11.08 0.60 -17.84
N CYS A 130 -11.17 1.74 -17.13
CA CYS A 130 -10.24 2.84 -17.37
C CYS A 130 -8.81 2.48 -16.92
N THR A 131 -8.69 1.67 -15.86
CA THR A 131 -7.41 1.16 -15.34
C THR A 131 -6.83 0.11 -16.27
N ALA A 132 -7.63 -0.83 -16.80
CA ALA A 132 -7.17 -1.78 -17.82
C ALA A 132 -6.59 -1.09 -19.05
N THR A 133 -7.24 -0.03 -19.52
CA THR A 133 -6.67 0.81 -20.57
C THR A 133 -5.34 1.41 -20.13
N SER A 134 -5.23 1.88 -18.88
CA SER A 134 -4.00 2.46 -18.34
C SER A 134 -2.84 1.45 -18.28
N TYR A 135 -3.01 0.32 -17.58
CA TYR A 135 -1.93 -0.65 -17.34
C TYR A 135 -1.65 -1.60 -18.52
N LEU A 136 -2.51 -1.64 -19.54
CA LEU A 136 -2.28 -2.47 -20.75
C LEU A 136 -1.93 -1.66 -21.99
N THR A 137 -2.35 -0.39 -22.10
CA THR A 137 -2.10 0.44 -23.31
C THR A 137 -1.17 1.61 -23.05
N GLY A 138 -0.96 1.99 -21.79
CA GLY A 138 -0.16 3.15 -21.41
C GLY A 138 -0.91 4.48 -21.52
N VAL A 139 -2.24 4.45 -21.66
CA VAL A 139 -3.08 5.65 -21.79
C VAL A 139 -4.21 5.63 -20.77
N LYS A 140 -4.40 6.71 -20.02
CA LYS A 140 -5.59 6.90 -19.17
C LYS A 140 -6.79 7.26 -20.02
N THR A 141 -7.96 6.75 -19.63
CA THR A 141 -9.23 7.07 -20.29
C THR A 141 -10.33 7.35 -19.26
N LYS A 142 -11.57 7.48 -19.73
CA LYS A 142 -12.75 7.74 -18.91
C LYS A 142 -13.28 6.47 -18.27
N TYR A 143 -14.03 6.64 -17.18
CA TYR A 143 -14.70 5.57 -16.46
C TYR A 143 -15.55 4.71 -17.42
N GLY A 144 -15.46 3.38 -17.33
CA GLY A 144 -16.25 2.42 -18.10
C GLY A 144 -15.82 2.26 -19.57
N VAL A 145 -14.71 2.87 -19.98
CA VAL A 145 -14.17 2.80 -21.35
C VAL A 145 -12.95 1.87 -21.40
N ILE A 146 -12.85 1.06 -22.45
CA ILE A 146 -11.76 0.10 -22.66
C ILE A 146 -11.07 0.37 -24.01
N GLY A 147 -9.75 0.52 -23.99
CA GLY A 147 -8.91 0.56 -25.20
C GLY A 147 -9.12 1.80 -26.09
N LEU A 148 -9.72 2.86 -25.54
CA LEU A 148 -9.93 4.13 -26.22
C LEU A 148 -9.31 5.29 -25.42
N ASP A 149 -8.84 6.34 -26.09
CA ASP A 149 -8.29 7.53 -25.46
C ASP A 149 -9.36 8.41 -24.77
N GLY A 150 -8.94 9.54 -24.19
CA GLY A 150 -9.83 10.46 -23.48
C GLY A 150 -10.83 11.24 -24.34
N ASN A 151 -10.76 11.18 -25.67
CA ASN A 151 -11.69 11.89 -26.55
C ASN A 151 -13.05 11.18 -26.66
N VAL A 152 -13.13 9.92 -26.24
CA VAL A 152 -14.36 9.14 -26.28
C VAL A 152 -15.45 9.70 -25.36
N THR A 153 -16.71 9.56 -25.77
CA THR A 153 -17.86 9.70 -24.88
C THR A 153 -18.36 8.31 -24.50
N ARG A 154 -18.50 8.01 -23.20
CA ARG A 154 -18.98 6.70 -22.72
C ARG A 154 -20.34 6.35 -23.35
N GLY A 155 -20.49 5.11 -23.81
CA GLY A 155 -21.69 4.60 -24.48
C GLY A 155 -21.90 5.11 -25.92
N SER A 156 -20.99 5.91 -26.47
CA SER A 156 -21.09 6.44 -27.84
C SER A 156 -20.47 5.49 -28.86
N CYS A 157 -21.30 4.80 -29.64
CA CYS A 157 -20.81 3.99 -30.75
C CYS A 157 -20.05 4.80 -31.81
N TYR A 158 -20.44 6.06 -32.07
CA TYR A 158 -19.69 6.94 -32.97
C TYR A 158 -18.25 7.16 -32.49
N SER A 159 -18.08 7.40 -31.18
CA SER A 159 -16.76 7.61 -30.58
C SER A 159 -15.94 6.31 -30.58
N GLN A 160 -16.59 5.17 -30.36
CA GLN A 160 -15.96 3.85 -30.44
C GLN A 160 -15.51 3.51 -31.86
N LEU A 161 -16.28 3.84 -32.89
CA LEU A 161 -15.93 3.54 -34.28
C LEU A 161 -14.87 4.49 -34.85
N HIS A 162 -14.62 5.62 -34.19
CA HIS A 162 -13.57 6.55 -34.59
C HIS A 162 -12.19 5.99 -34.25
N LYS A 163 -11.51 5.41 -35.25
CA LYS A 163 -10.19 4.77 -35.09
C LYS A 163 -9.10 5.68 -34.52
N GLY A 164 -9.23 7.00 -34.65
CA GLY A 164 -8.30 7.96 -34.04
C GLY A 164 -8.28 7.88 -32.51
N ASN A 165 -9.36 7.39 -31.89
CA ASN A 165 -9.45 7.20 -30.44
C ASN A 165 -8.84 5.87 -29.99
N TRP A 166 -8.46 4.95 -30.89
CA TRP A 166 -8.03 3.60 -30.50
C TRP A 166 -6.59 3.61 -30.01
N VAL A 167 -6.38 3.04 -28.82
CA VAL A 167 -5.04 2.85 -28.23
C VAL A 167 -4.71 1.37 -28.17
N THR A 168 -3.50 1.00 -28.60
CA THR A 168 -3.10 -0.41 -28.73
C THR A 168 -2.50 -0.94 -27.44
N SER A 169 -2.76 -2.21 -27.12
CA SER A 169 -2.27 -2.86 -25.89
C SER A 169 -0.85 -3.41 -26.05
N ILE A 170 -0.17 -3.66 -24.93
CA ILE A 170 1.10 -4.39 -24.88
C ILE A 170 0.98 -5.80 -25.47
N GLY A 171 -0.20 -6.43 -25.39
CA GLY A 171 -0.49 -7.67 -26.10
C GLY A 171 -0.38 -7.51 -27.62
N GLN A 172 -0.94 -6.42 -28.15
CA GLN A 172 -0.78 -6.09 -29.56
C GLN A 172 0.68 -5.77 -29.93
N TRP A 173 1.39 -5.01 -29.08
CA TRP A 173 2.81 -4.72 -29.30
C TRP A 173 3.67 -5.99 -29.33
N ALA A 174 3.37 -6.95 -28.44
CA ALA A 174 4.02 -8.26 -28.40
C ALA A 174 3.79 -9.06 -29.69
N ILE A 175 2.54 -9.16 -30.17
CA ILE A 175 2.20 -9.83 -31.43
C ILE A 175 2.90 -9.17 -32.63
N GLN A 176 2.92 -7.84 -32.69
CA GLN A 176 3.59 -7.08 -33.75
C GLN A 176 5.10 -7.34 -33.80
N ASN A 177 5.69 -7.67 -32.64
CA ASN A 177 7.10 -8.08 -32.52
C ASN A 177 7.31 -9.61 -32.60
N GLY A 178 6.25 -10.35 -32.93
CA GLY A 178 6.30 -11.80 -33.18
C GLY A 178 6.37 -12.67 -31.94
N LEU A 179 5.99 -12.15 -30.77
CA LEU A 179 5.82 -12.93 -29.54
C LEU A 179 4.43 -13.60 -29.53
N ASP A 180 4.33 -14.73 -28.84
CA ASP A 180 3.05 -15.35 -28.54
C ASP A 180 2.38 -14.63 -27.36
N VAL A 181 1.04 -14.59 -27.34
CA VAL A 181 0.28 -13.90 -26.29
C VAL A 181 -0.75 -14.82 -25.66
N GLY A 182 -0.87 -14.78 -24.33
CA GLY A 182 -1.91 -15.47 -23.59
C GLY A 182 -2.65 -14.59 -22.59
N LEU A 183 -3.85 -15.04 -22.25
CA LEU A 183 -4.77 -14.40 -21.32
C LEU A 183 -5.34 -15.46 -20.38
N VAL A 184 -5.20 -15.25 -19.08
CA VAL A 184 -5.72 -16.10 -18.01
C VAL A 184 -6.45 -15.22 -17.01
N THR A 185 -7.67 -15.59 -16.61
CA THR A 185 -8.44 -14.86 -15.61
C THR A 185 -9.42 -15.78 -14.87
N THR A 186 -9.76 -15.41 -13.63
CA THR A 186 -10.92 -15.99 -12.91
C THR A 186 -12.25 -15.29 -13.22
N THR A 187 -12.25 -14.24 -14.03
CA THR A 187 -13.47 -13.54 -14.47
C THR A 187 -13.95 -14.06 -15.82
N ARG A 188 -14.92 -13.37 -16.44
CA ARG A 188 -15.30 -13.67 -17.83
C ARG A 188 -14.14 -13.18 -18.68
N VAL A 189 -13.75 -13.91 -19.74
CA VAL A 189 -12.67 -13.43 -20.63
C VAL A 189 -13.02 -12.12 -21.35
N THR A 190 -14.30 -11.72 -21.30
CA THR A 190 -14.89 -10.47 -21.79
C THR A 190 -15.03 -9.37 -20.73
N HIS A 191 -14.67 -9.65 -19.47
CA HIS A 191 -14.64 -8.66 -18.39
C HIS A 191 -13.68 -7.51 -18.72
N ALA A 192 -13.78 -6.39 -18.01
CA ALA A 192 -13.05 -5.17 -18.34
C ALA A 192 -11.52 -5.33 -18.33
N SER A 193 -10.98 -5.94 -17.27
CA SER A 193 -9.55 -6.21 -17.10
C SER A 193 -8.95 -7.04 -18.25
N PRO A 194 -9.47 -8.24 -18.60
CA PRO A 194 -8.96 -9.01 -19.73
C PRO A 194 -9.27 -8.33 -21.07
N ALA A 195 -10.39 -7.63 -21.20
CA ALA A 195 -10.77 -6.92 -22.43
C ALA A 195 -9.79 -5.81 -22.81
N GLY A 196 -9.12 -5.15 -21.85
CA GLY A 196 -8.08 -4.17 -22.14
C GLY A 196 -6.89 -4.71 -22.95
N MET A 197 -6.73 -6.04 -23.03
CA MET A 197 -5.71 -6.68 -23.87
C MET A 197 -6.04 -6.61 -25.36
N TYR A 198 -7.31 -6.46 -25.74
CA TYR A 198 -7.73 -6.67 -27.14
C TYR A 198 -8.91 -5.86 -27.64
N ALA A 199 -9.75 -5.32 -26.75
CA ALA A 199 -11.00 -4.67 -27.12
C ALA A 199 -10.85 -3.14 -27.18
N HIS A 200 -11.65 -2.53 -28.04
CA HIS A 200 -11.91 -1.10 -28.09
C HIS A 200 -13.42 -0.90 -27.94
N THR A 201 -13.86 -0.49 -26.75
CA THR A 201 -15.28 -0.25 -26.46
C THR A 201 -15.50 1.02 -25.64
N SER A 202 -16.54 1.76 -26.00
CA SER A 202 -16.97 2.95 -25.24
C SER A 202 -17.81 2.62 -24.01
N GLU A 203 -18.16 1.35 -23.81
CA GLU A 203 -18.91 0.86 -22.65
C GLU A 203 -18.47 -0.57 -22.31
N ARG A 204 -17.94 -0.77 -21.09
CA ARG A 204 -17.44 -2.07 -20.62
C ARG A 204 -18.51 -3.16 -20.56
N ASN A 205 -19.78 -2.77 -20.40
CA ASN A 205 -20.88 -3.72 -20.30
C ASN A 205 -21.29 -4.33 -21.65
N TRP A 206 -20.72 -3.88 -22.77
CA TRP A 206 -20.98 -4.43 -24.12
C TRP A 206 -20.24 -5.76 -24.36
N GLU A 207 -20.44 -6.74 -23.48
CA GLU A 207 -19.74 -8.03 -23.50
C GLU A 207 -20.21 -8.94 -24.65
N SER A 208 -21.51 -8.95 -24.92
CA SER A 208 -22.16 -9.63 -26.05
C SER A 208 -22.96 -8.64 -26.91
N ASP A 209 -23.39 -9.08 -28.10
CA ASP A 209 -24.25 -8.26 -28.98
C ASP A 209 -25.57 -7.87 -28.30
N ALA A 210 -26.07 -8.70 -27.38
CA ALA A 210 -27.29 -8.45 -26.62
C ALA A 210 -27.18 -7.24 -25.67
N ASP A 211 -25.97 -6.83 -25.31
CA ASP A 211 -25.72 -5.70 -24.41
C ASP A 211 -25.59 -4.37 -25.17
N ILE A 212 -25.43 -4.42 -26.49
CA ILE A 212 -25.24 -3.25 -27.33
C ILE A 212 -26.60 -2.66 -27.73
N PRO A 213 -26.81 -1.34 -27.59
CA PRO A 213 -27.99 -0.68 -28.14
C PRO A 213 -28.17 -0.97 -29.64
N LYS A 214 -29.40 -1.21 -30.09
CA LYS A 214 -29.69 -1.62 -31.48
C LYS A 214 -29.17 -0.62 -32.51
N GLU A 215 -29.19 0.67 -32.19
CA GLU A 215 -28.67 1.73 -33.03
C GLU A 215 -27.15 1.58 -33.22
N CYS A 216 -26.44 1.18 -32.15
CA CYS A 216 -25.00 0.97 -32.17
C CYS A 216 -24.61 -0.29 -32.97
N LEU A 217 -25.37 -1.38 -32.84
CA LEU A 217 -25.21 -2.58 -33.68
C LEU A 217 -25.38 -2.24 -35.18
N THR A 218 -26.40 -1.43 -35.50
CA THR A 218 -26.69 -1.01 -36.88
C THR A 218 -25.57 -0.15 -37.48
N LEU A 219 -24.91 0.67 -36.65
CA LEU A 219 -23.74 1.46 -37.03
C LEU A 219 -22.46 0.63 -37.20
N GLY A 220 -22.47 -0.64 -36.75
CA GLY A 220 -21.35 -1.56 -36.87
C GLY A 220 -20.49 -1.70 -35.61
N CYS A 221 -20.95 -1.21 -34.45
CA CYS A 221 -20.29 -1.53 -33.19
C CYS A 221 -20.33 -3.05 -32.93
N ARG A 222 -19.22 -3.57 -32.42
CA ARG A 222 -19.04 -4.99 -32.11
C ARG A 222 -18.77 -5.16 -30.63
N ASP A 223 -19.37 -6.18 -30.06
CA ASP A 223 -19.22 -6.56 -28.67
C ASP A 223 -17.83 -7.11 -28.35
N ILE A 224 -17.49 -7.12 -27.07
CA ILE A 224 -16.17 -7.53 -26.59
C ILE A 224 -15.90 -9.00 -26.94
N ALA A 225 -16.90 -9.90 -26.83
CA ALA A 225 -16.74 -11.30 -27.21
C ALA A 225 -16.40 -11.45 -28.70
N TYR A 226 -17.12 -10.74 -29.57
CA TYR A 226 -16.83 -10.69 -31.00
C TYR A 226 -15.41 -10.15 -31.27
N GLN A 227 -15.00 -9.07 -30.61
CA GLN A 227 -13.67 -8.50 -30.76
C GLN A 227 -12.56 -9.49 -30.34
N LEU A 228 -12.76 -10.28 -29.29
CA LEU A 228 -11.79 -11.30 -28.84
C LEU A 228 -11.54 -12.35 -29.93
N ILE A 229 -12.61 -12.83 -30.57
CA ILE A 229 -12.53 -13.98 -31.47
C ILE A 229 -12.25 -13.57 -32.92
N MET A 230 -12.85 -12.47 -33.37
CA MET A 230 -12.88 -12.10 -34.78
C MET A 230 -11.87 -11.00 -35.14
N ASN A 231 -11.49 -10.15 -34.18
CA ASN A 231 -10.62 -8.99 -34.44
C ASN A 231 -9.20 -9.21 -33.90
N ASN A 232 -8.23 -8.49 -34.48
CA ASN A 232 -6.89 -8.41 -33.90
C ASN A 232 -6.89 -7.33 -32.79
N PRO A 233 -6.12 -7.55 -31.70
CA PRO A 233 -5.17 -8.64 -31.49
C PRO A 233 -5.78 -9.95 -30.96
N GLY A 234 -7.00 -9.95 -30.42
CA GLY A 234 -7.60 -11.10 -29.72
C GLY A 234 -7.58 -12.41 -30.53
N ARG A 235 -7.95 -12.35 -31.81
CA ARG A 235 -7.96 -13.49 -32.75
C ARG A 235 -6.59 -14.19 -32.87
N GLN A 236 -5.50 -13.51 -32.50
CA GLN A 236 -4.13 -14.02 -32.57
C GLN A 236 -3.63 -14.61 -31.24
N PHE A 237 -4.37 -14.50 -30.14
CA PHE A 237 -3.98 -15.08 -28.86
C PHE A 237 -3.83 -16.59 -28.96
N LYS A 238 -2.77 -17.08 -28.30
CA LYS A 238 -2.42 -18.49 -28.22
C LYS A 238 -2.99 -19.17 -26.99
N VAL A 239 -3.42 -18.44 -25.99
CA VAL A 239 -4.06 -19.01 -24.80
C VAL A 239 -5.12 -18.03 -24.36
N ILE A 240 -6.35 -18.52 -24.16
CA ILE A 240 -7.46 -17.75 -23.59
C ILE A 240 -8.11 -18.66 -22.57
N MET A 241 -8.03 -18.31 -21.28
CA MET A 241 -8.60 -19.12 -20.20
C MET A 241 -9.34 -18.25 -19.19
N GLY A 242 -10.55 -18.67 -18.85
CA GLY A 242 -11.40 -18.02 -17.84
C GLY A 242 -12.85 -18.48 -17.95
N GLY A 243 -13.78 -17.60 -17.58
CA GLY A 243 -15.22 -17.83 -17.68
C GLY A 243 -15.84 -17.12 -18.89
N GLY A 244 -17.15 -16.93 -18.87
CA GLY A 244 -17.89 -16.11 -19.84
C GLY A 244 -18.39 -16.88 -21.05
N ARG A 245 -18.58 -18.20 -20.93
CA ARG A 245 -19.10 -19.03 -22.03
C ARG A 245 -20.43 -18.49 -22.60
N ARG A 246 -21.30 -17.93 -21.76
CA ARG A 246 -22.60 -17.40 -22.21
C ARG A 246 -22.48 -16.25 -23.22
N GLU A 247 -21.41 -15.46 -23.15
CA GLU A 247 -21.20 -14.30 -24.03
C GLU A 247 -20.78 -14.74 -25.46
N MET A 248 -20.31 -15.98 -25.61
CA MET A 248 -19.85 -16.57 -26.86
C MET A 248 -20.94 -17.34 -27.61
N LEU A 249 -21.99 -17.78 -26.93
CA LEU A 249 -22.96 -18.75 -27.44
C LEU A 249 -24.31 -18.11 -27.80
N PRO A 250 -25.01 -18.63 -28.82
CA PRO A 250 -26.32 -18.14 -29.20
C PRO A 250 -27.34 -18.34 -28.08
N ASN A 251 -28.35 -17.46 -28.03
CA ASN A 251 -29.48 -17.50 -27.09
C ASN A 251 -30.45 -18.65 -27.43
N ILE A 252 -29.93 -19.87 -27.39
CA ILE A 252 -30.61 -21.14 -27.62
C ILE A 252 -30.19 -22.05 -26.47
N THR A 253 -31.18 -22.66 -25.78
CA THR A 253 -30.90 -23.60 -24.70
C THR A 253 -30.28 -24.87 -25.28
N SER A 254 -29.07 -25.20 -24.83
CA SER A 254 -28.39 -26.43 -25.24
C SER A 254 -29.13 -27.66 -24.67
N PRO A 255 -29.60 -28.60 -25.50
CA PRO A 255 -30.25 -29.83 -25.03
C PRO A 255 -29.32 -30.73 -24.19
N LEU A 256 -28.00 -30.56 -24.32
CA LEU A 256 -26.98 -31.41 -23.69
C LEU A 256 -26.37 -30.80 -22.43
N ALA A 257 -26.43 -29.48 -22.26
CA ALA A 257 -25.66 -28.79 -21.22
C ALA A 257 -26.51 -27.91 -20.28
N ASN A 258 -27.83 -27.89 -20.46
CA ASN A 258 -28.81 -27.20 -19.59
C ASN A 258 -28.46 -25.73 -19.28
N TYR A 259 -27.82 -25.04 -20.22
CA TYR A 259 -27.58 -23.60 -20.15
C TYR A 259 -27.97 -22.93 -21.47
N THR A 260 -28.19 -21.61 -21.41
CA THR A 260 -28.58 -20.78 -22.55
C THR A 260 -27.51 -19.71 -22.76
N GLY A 261 -27.05 -19.55 -24.00
CA GLY A 261 -26.15 -18.46 -24.37
C GLY A 261 -26.86 -17.10 -24.34
N LYS A 262 -26.12 -16.02 -24.57
CA LYS A 262 -26.66 -14.65 -24.49
C LYS A 262 -26.82 -13.99 -25.85
N ARG A 263 -26.15 -14.50 -26.89
CA ARG A 263 -26.07 -13.82 -28.19
C ARG A 263 -27.37 -13.83 -28.96
N ASN A 264 -27.81 -12.68 -29.46
CA ASN A 264 -29.05 -12.53 -30.23
C ASN A 264 -28.83 -12.54 -31.75
N ASP A 265 -27.57 -12.45 -32.20
CA ASP A 265 -27.17 -12.52 -33.61
C ASP A 265 -27.09 -13.93 -34.18
N GLY A 266 -27.30 -14.96 -33.34
CA GLY A 266 -27.28 -16.37 -33.73
C GLY A 266 -25.88 -16.93 -33.99
N LEU A 267 -24.81 -16.18 -33.70
CA LEU A 267 -23.44 -16.66 -33.84
C LEU A 267 -23.03 -17.54 -32.66
N ASP A 268 -22.29 -18.61 -32.96
CA ASP A 268 -21.49 -19.35 -31.98
C ASP A 268 -20.01 -18.97 -32.19
N LEU A 269 -19.49 -18.11 -31.31
CA LEU A 269 -18.12 -17.63 -31.43
C LEU A 269 -17.09 -18.71 -31.10
N THR A 270 -17.46 -19.76 -30.37
CA THR A 270 -16.54 -20.89 -30.10
C THR A 270 -16.33 -21.73 -31.36
N ASP A 271 -17.39 -21.94 -32.14
CA ASP A 271 -17.31 -22.58 -33.46
C ASP A 271 -16.56 -21.69 -34.46
N MET A 272 -16.82 -20.37 -34.48
CA MET A 272 -16.08 -19.45 -35.35
C MET A 272 -14.58 -19.44 -35.03
N TRP A 273 -14.22 -19.50 -33.75
CA TRP A 273 -12.83 -19.64 -33.32
C TRP A 273 -12.22 -20.97 -33.80
N HIS A 274 -12.94 -22.08 -33.67
CA HIS A 274 -12.51 -23.40 -34.14
C HIS A 274 -12.24 -23.39 -35.65
N VAL A 275 -13.17 -22.85 -36.44
CA VAL A 275 -13.01 -22.70 -37.89
C VAL A 275 -11.79 -21.84 -38.24
N ASP A 276 -11.58 -20.71 -37.57
CA ASP A 276 -10.39 -19.86 -37.78
C ASP A 276 -9.08 -20.63 -37.55
N LYS A 277 -9.02 -21.50 -36.54
CA LYS A 277 -7.80 -22.27 -36.24
C LYS A 277 -7.60 -23.43 -37.22
N LEU A 278 -8.69 -24.07 -37.68
CA LEU A 278 -8.64 -25.05 -38.77
C LEU A 278 -8.09 -24.43 -40.06
N GLU A 279 -8.58 -23.26 -40.46
CA GLU A 279 -8.13 -22.55 -41.66
C GLU A 279 -6.64 -22.17 -41.60
N LYS A 280 -6.12 -21.91 -40.39
CA LYS A 280 -4.70 -21.62 -40.14
C LYS A 280 -3.84 -22.88 -39.95
N ASN A 281 -4.40 -24.06 -40.11
CA ASN A 281 -3.75 -25.36 -39.85
C ASN A 281 -3.09 -25.42 -38.46
N ALA A 282 -3.73 -24.81 -37.46
CA ALA A 282 -3.23 -24.77 -36.09
C ALA A 282 -3.86 -25.89 -35.25
N THR A 283 -3.05 -26.57 -34.43
CA THR A 283 -3.57 -27.51 -33.43
C THR A 283 -4.29 -26.74 -32.33
N HIS A 284 -5.56 -27.03 -32.09
CA HIS A 284 -6.40 -26.31 -31.13
C HIS A 284 -7.50 -27.24 -30.58
N GLN A 285 -8.03 -26.91 -29.41
CA GLN A 285 -9.22 -27.50 -28.82
C GLN A 285 -9.83 -26.42 -27.93
N TYR A 286 -11.15 -26.47 -27.84
CA TYR A 286 -11.95 -25.75 -26.88
C TYR A 286 -12.25 -26.67 -25.69
N VAL A 287 -11.95 -26.22 -24.47
CA VAL A 287 -12.12 -27.01 -23.24
C VAL A 287 -13.07 -26.30 -22.27
N THR A 288 -13.82 -27.10 -21.52
CA THR A 288 -14.88 -26.59 -20.64
C THR A 288 -14.76 -27.04 -19.19
N ASP A 289 -13.84 -27.94 -18.88
CA ASP A 289 -13.61 -28.47 -17.53
C ASP A 289 -12.11 -28.62 -17.23
N ARG A 290 -11.82 -28.84 -15.94
CA ARG A 290 -10.45 -28.99 -15.42
C ARG A 290 -9.72 -30.23 -15.94
N ASN A 291 -10.41 -31.35 -16.18
CA ASN A 291 -9.77 -32.60 -16.61
C ASN A 291 -9.21 -32.50 -18.03
N GLU A 292 -9.84 -31.68 -18.87
CA GLU A 292 -9.41 -31.43 -20.24
C GLU A 292 -8.28 -30.40 -20.36
N LEU A 293 -8.00 -29.62 -19.29
CA LEU A 293 -7.05 -28.50 -19.28
C LEU A 293 -5.63 -28.88 -19.78
N MET A 294 -5.22 -30.14 -19.64
CA MET A 294 -3.89 -30.63 -20.02
C MET A 294 -3.58 -30.55 -21.52
N LYS A 295 -4.57 -30.21 -22.35
CA LYS A 295 -4.36 -29.91 -23.76
C LYS A 295 -5.21 -28.65 -24.11
N TYR A 296 -4.59 -27.65 -24.75
CA TYR A 296 -5.21 -26.61 -25.61
C TYR A 296 -5.62 -25.22 -25.06
N LEU A 297 -6.27 -24.43 -25.94
CA LEU A 297 -5.89 -23.07 -26.40
C LEU A 297 -7.00 -22.02 -26.15
N LEU A 298 -8.24 -22.48 -25.94
CA LEU A 298 -9.39 -21.71 -25.45
C LEU A 298 -10.10 -22.54 -24.37
N GLY A 299 -10.09 -22.05 -23.13
CA GLY A 299 -10.75 -22.69 -21.99
C GLY A 299 -11.78 -21.77 -21.36
N LEU A 300 -13.07 -22.13 -21.48
CA LEU A 300 -14.16 -21.38 -20.86
C LEU A 300 -14.86 -22.26 -19.83
N PHE A 301 -14.46 -22.14 -18.57
CA PHE A 301 -14.79 -23.11 -17.51
C PHE A 301 -16.10 -22.81 -16.78
N ASN A 302 -16.70 -21.65 -17.03
CA ASN A 302 -18.01 -21.29 -16.49
C ASN A 302 -18.81 -20.45 -17.51
N ASN A 303 -20.14 -20.48 -17.40
CA ASN A 303 -21.04 -19.62 -18.16
C ASN A 303 -20.86 -18.15 -17.83
N ASP A 304 -20.61 -17.86 -16.56
CA ASP A 304 -20.29 -16.54 -16.04
C ASP A 304 -18.81 -16.48 -15.66
N HIS A 305 -18.41 -15.65 -14.70
CA HIS A 305 -17.12 -15.75 -14.02
C HIS A 305 -16.87 -17.17 -13.47
N LEU A 306 -15.60 -17.53 -13.24
CA LEU A 306 -15.32 -18.73 -12.43
C LEU A 306 -15.94 -18.56 -11.03
N GLU A 307 -16.20 -19.69 -10.40
CA GLU A 307 -16.52 -19.73 -8.98
C GLU A 307 -15.32 -19.25 -8.15
N TYR A 308 -15.60 -18.76 -6.94
CA TYR A 308 -14.53 -18.49 -6.00
C TYR A 308 -13.75 -19.78 -5.74
N HIS A 309 -12.42 -19.72 -5.66
CA HIS A 309 -11.53 -20.83 -5.35
C HIS A 309 -11.98 -21.59 -4.09
N LEU A 310 -12.46 -20.88 -3.07
CA LEU A 310 -13.01 -21.49 -1.87
C LEU A 310 -14.29 -22.32 -2.11
N LYS A 311 -14.99 -22.15 -3.23
CA LYS A 311 -16.28 -22.79 -3.54
C LYS A 311 -16.23 -23.71 -4.74
N ALA A 312 -15.22 -23.59 -5.60
CA ALA A 312 -15.08 -24.36 -6.82
C ALA A 312 -14.72 -25.82 -6.55
N ASP A 313 -15.43 -26.75 -7.20
CA ASP A 313 -15.18 -28.20 -7.12
C ASP A 313 -14.54 -28.77 -8.41
N ASP A 314 -15.02 -28.36 -9.59
CA ASP A 314 -14.67 -28.95 -10.90
C ASP A 314 -13.98 -27.97 -11.89
N GLN A 315 -13.77 -26.72 -11.47
CA GLN A 315 -13.09 -25.70 -12.26
C GLN A 315 -11.58 -25.70 -11.95
N PRO A 316 -10.71 -25.38 -12.93
CA PRO A 316 -9.29 -25.30 -12.69
C PRO A 316 -8.95 -24.10 -11.79
N THR A 317 -7.95 -24.26 -10.93
CA THR A 317 -7.48 -23.14 -10.11
C THR A 317 -6.69 -22.13 -10.96
N LEU A 318 -6.49 -20.92 -10.44
CA LEU A 318 -5.67 -19.92 -11.13
C LEU A 318 -4.23 -20.40 -11.29
N GLU A 319 -3.68 -21.10 -10.28
CA GLU A 319 -2.37 -21.74 -10.36
C GLU A 319 -2.27 -22.72 -11.56
N GLU A 320 -3.27 -23.59 -11.72
CA GLU A 320 -3.31 -24.59 -12.80
C GLU A 320 -3.43 -23.95 -14.18
N MET A 321 -4.28 -22.92 -14.31
CA MET A 321 -4.42 -22.17 -15.55
C MET A 321 -3.09 -21.48 -15.93
N VAL A 322 -2.38 -20.88 -14.98
CA VAL A 322 -1.06 -20.28 -15.22
C VAL A 322 -0.03 -21.32 -15.65
N GLU A 323 0.00 -22.49 -15.00
CA GLU A 323 0.89 -23.58 -15.37
C GLU A 323 0.70 -24.02 -16.82
N VAL A 324 -0.55 -24.22 -17.24
CA VAL A 324 -0.86 -24.63 -18.61
C VAL A 324 -0.55 -23.52 -19.60
N ALA A 325 -0.88 -22.27 -19.29
CA ALA A 325 -0.56 -21.12 -20.15
C ALA A 325 0.95 -21.03 -20.42
N ILE A 326 1.78 -21.14 -19.38
CA ILE A 326 3.24 -21.09 -19.52
C ILE A 326 3.77 -22.30 -20.30
N LYS A 327 3.25 -23.51 -20.05
CA LYS A 327 3.62 -24.72 -20.82
C LYS A 327 3.34 -24.57 -22.33
N MET A 328 2.30 -23.84 -22.69
CA MET A 328 1.94 -23.61 -24.08
C MET A 328 2.77 -22.50 -24.72
N LEU A 329 2.85 -21.34 -24.06
CA LEU A 329 3.54 -20.15 -24.58
C LEU A 329 5.07 -20.30 -24.63
N SER A 330 5.65 -21.06 -23.69
CA SER A 330 7.10 -21.30 -23.63
C SER A 330 7.65 -22.09 -24.83
N ARG A 331 6.78 -22.67 -25.67
CA ARG A 331 7.15 -23.31 -26.94
C ARG A 331 7.67 -22.30 -27.96
N SER A 332 7.30 -21.02 -27.83
CA SER A 332 7.80 -19.97 -28.71
C SER A 332 9.27 -19.66 -28.44
N GLU A 333 10.11 -19.81 -29.47
CA GLU A 333 11.52 -19.39 -29.38
C GLU A 333 11.67 -17.87 -29.26
N ARG A 334 10.70 -17.11 -29.78
CA ARG A 334 10.69 -15.63 -29.72
C ARG A 334 10.28 -15.09 -28.36
N GLY A 335 9.69 -15.92 -27.50
CA GLY A 335 9.14 -15.54 -26.22
C GLY A 335 7.66 -15.19 -26.28
N TYR A 336 7.13 -14.72 -25.16
CA TYR A 336 5.70 -14.48 -24.99
C TYR A 336 5.37 -13.34 -24.03
N PHE A 337 4.15 -12.81 -24.17
CA PHE A 337 3.51 -11.98 -23.15
C PHE A 337 2.30 -12.73 -22.57
N LEU A 338 2.18 -12.79 -21.25
CA LEU A 338 1.04 -13.42 -20.58
C LEU A 338 0.39 -12.42 -19.61
N PHE A 339 -0.91 -12.21 -19.77
CA PHE A 339 -1.74 -11.51 -18.79
C PHE A 339 -2.43 -12.53 -17.89
N VAL A 340 -2.36 -12.31 -16.57
CA VAL A 340 -2.99 -13.15 -15.55
C VAL A 340 -3.78 -12.28 -14.59
N GLU A 341 -5.04 -12.62 -14.34
CA GLU A 341 -5.90 -11.86 -13.45
C GLU A 341 -6.49 -12.73 -12.32
N GLY A 342 -6.28 -12.31 -11.07
CA GLY A 342 -7.04 -12.78 -9.91
C GLY A 342 -8.29 -11.90 -9.73
N GLY A 343 -9.21 -11.93 -10.68
CA GLY A 343 -10.26 -10.89 -10.77
C GLY A 343 -11.49 -11.11 -9.88
N ARG A 344 -11.58 -12.26 -9.21
CA ARG A 344 -12.61 -12.53 -8.19
C ARG A 344 -12.27 -11.89 -6.84
N ILE A 345 -11.07 -11.33 -6.65
CA ILE A 345 -10.72 -10.55 -5.45
C ILE A 345 -11.67 -9.34 -5.32
N ASP A 346 -11.83 -8.57 -6.40
CA ASP A 346 -12.74 -7.43 -6.51
C ASP A 346 -14.20 -7.80 -6.21
N HIS A 347 -14.73 -8.83 -6.88
CA HIS A 347 -16.11 -9.26 -6.64
C HIS A 347 -16.39 -9.65 -5.18
N ALA A 348 -15.41 -10.28 -4.50
CA ALA A 348 -15.56 -10.62 -3.10
C ALA A 348 -15.57 -9.37 -2.20
N HIS A 349 -14.76 -8.35 -2.53
CA HIS A 349 -14.79 -7.07 -1.84
C HIS A 349 -16.11 -6.32 -2.07
N HIS A 350 -16.63 -6.29 -3.31
CA HIS A 350 -17.94 -5.74 -3.64
C HIS A 350 -19.09 -6.35 -2.83
N ASP A 351 -19.01 -7.66 -2.56
CA ASP A 351 -19.96 -8.37 -1.69
C ASP A 351 -19.67 -8.23 -0.18
N SER A 352 -18.60 -7.51 0.19
CA SER A 352 -18.08 -7.39 1.55
C SER A 352 -17.71 -8.75 2.20
N LEU A 353 -17.27 -9.71 1.38
CA LEU A 353 -16.90 -11.07 1.78
C LEU A 353 -15.38 -11.20 1.92
N ALA A 354 -14.82 -10.58 2.97
CA ALA A 354 -13.37 -10.57 3.22
C ALA A 354 -12.73 -11.97 3.12
N HIS A 355 -13.33 -13.00 3.71
CA HIS A 355 -12.79 -14.37 3.64
C HIS A 355 -12.55 -14.84 2.19
N LEU A 356 -13.49 -14.57 1.28
CA LEU A 356 -13.34 -14.96 -0.12
C LEU A 356 -12.29 -14.10 -0.81
N ALA A 357 -12.24 -12.79 -0.55
CA ALA A 357 -11.22 -11.90 -1.11
C ALA A 357 -9.80 -12.30 -0.69
N LEU A 358 -9.62 -12.69 0.58
CA LEU A 358 -8.33 -13.15 1.11
C LEU A 358 -7.93 -14.52 0.54
N ASP A 359 -8.87 -15.46 0.42
CA ASP A 359 -8.62 -16.76 -0.19
C ASP A 359 -8.24 -16.64 -1.69
N GLU A 360 -8.97 -15.81 -2.46
CA GLU A 360 -8.62 -15.50 -3.84
C GLU A 360 -7.22 -14.87 -3.95
N THR A 361 -6.85 -13.98 -3.03
CA THR A 361 -5.53 -13.34 -3.00
C THR A 361 -4.41 -14.34 -2.67
N VAL A 362 -4.68 -15.31 -1.76
CA VAL A 362 -3.73 -16.39 -1.45
C VAL A 362 -3.55 -17.32 -2.66
N GLU A 363 -4.62 -17.69 -3.35
CA GLU A 363 -4.55 -18.48 -4.59
C GLU A 363 -3.81 -17.73 -5.71
N TYR A 364 -4.07 -16.42 -5.85
CA TYR A 364 -3.32 -15.55 -6.76
C TYR A 364 -1.82 -15.53 -6.44
N SER A 365 -1.43 -15.47 -5.17
CA SER A 365 -0.03 -15.60 -4.75
C SER A 365 0.60 -16.94 -5.16
N LYS A 366 -0.15 -18.05 -5.11
CA LYS A 366 0.34 -19.36 -5.60
C LYS A 366 0.51 -19.37 -7.11
N ALA A 367 -0.39 -18.74 -7.85
CA ALA A 367 -0.24 -18.59 -9.30
C ALA A 367 1.01 -17.79 -9.69
N VAL A 368 1.34 -16.73 -8.94
CA VAL A 368 2.62 -16.01 -9.09
C VAL A 368 3.78 -16.96 -8.83
N LYS A 369 3.78 -17.70 -7.72
CA LYS A 369 4.82 -18.69 -7.39
C LYS A 369 5.02 -19.71 -8.50
N LYS A 370 3.94 -20.24 -9.06
CA LYS A 370 4.00 -21.21 -10.16
C LYS A 370 4.70 -20.62 -11.36
N ALA A 371 4.40 -19.38 -11.74
CA ALA A 371 5.12 -18.70 -12.80
C ALA A 371 6.60 -18.50 -12.46
N MET A 372 6.94 -18.20 -11.21
CA MET A 372 8.34 -18.11 -10.76
C MET A 372 9.10 -19.43 -10.93
N GLU A 373 8.47 -20.56 -10.60
CA GLU A 373 9.05 -21.90 -10.71
C GLU A 373 9.26 -22.35 -12.16
N MET A 374 8.42 -21.87 -13.07
CA MET A 374 8.40 -22.28 -14.48
C MET A 374 9.19 -21.36 -15.42
N THR A 375 9.71 -20.25 -14.91
CA THR A 375 10.40 -19.24 -15.72
C THR A 375 11.79 -18.92 -15.18
N LYS A 376 12.65 -18.39 -16.04
CA LYS A 376 14.02 -18.00 -15.68
C LYS A 376 14.07 -16.51 -15.40
N GLU A 377 14.62 -16.13 -14.25
CA GLU A 377 14.71 -14.72 -13.85
C GLU A 377 15.64 -13.93 -14.78
N GLU A 378 16.58 -14.60 -15.46
CA GLU A 378 17.52 -13.97 -16.37
C GLU A 378 16.86 -13.42 -17.64
N ASP A 379 15.72 -13.98 -18.06
CA ASP A 379 15.05 -13.64 -19.32
C ASP A 379 13.53 -13.41 -19.22
N THR A 380 12.94 -13.55 -18.03
CA THR A 380 11.51 -13.34 -17.81
C THR A 380 11.27 -12.20 -16.83
N LEU A 381 10.55 -11.17 -17.28
CA LEU A 381 10.06 -10.10 -16.42
C LEU A 381 8.67 -10.50 -15.88
N LEU A 382 8.55 -10.60 -14.56
CA LEU A 382 7.25 -10.74 -13.88
C LEU A 382 6.92 -9.41 -13.20
N VAL A 383 5.72 -8.90 -13.45
CA VAL A 383 5.17 -7.71 -12.79
C VAL A 383 3.85 -8.10 -12.14
N VAL A 384 3.67 -7.74 -10.88
CA VAL A 384 2.46 -7.98 -10.09
C VAL A 384 1.92 -6.63 -9.64
N SER A 385 0.66 -6.37 -9.88
CA SER A 385 0.01 -5.14 -9.41
C SER A 385 -1.47 -5.37 -9.16
N SER A 386 -2.18 -4.27 -8.98
CA SER A 386 -3.63 -4.19 -8.93
C SER A 386 -4.05 -3.07 -9.88
N ASP A 387 -5.31 -3.11 -10.29
CA ASP A 387 -5.90 -2.07 -11.11
C ASP A 387 -6.40 -0.89 -10.26
N HIS A 388 -7.01 -1.17 -9.12
CA HIS A 388 -7.46 -0.22 -8.11
C HIS A 388 -7.57 -0.85 -6.71
N ALA A 389 -7.93 -0.06 -5.70
CA ALA A 389 -8.09 -0.56 -4.34
C ALA A 389 -9.57 -0.85 -4.00
N HIS A 390 -9.84 -1.19 -2.73
CA HIS A 390 -11.18 -1.29 -2.11
C HIS A 390 -11.16 -0.65 -0.73
N THR A 391 -12.34 -0.39 -0.16
CA THR A 391 -12.51 0.30 1.11
C THR A 391 -12.35 -0.60 2.34
N MET A 392 -11.68 -1.73 2.18
CA MET A 392 -11.34 -2.62 3.29
C MET A 392 -10.25 -1.99 4.16
N THR A 393 -10.45 -2.00 5.46
CA THR A 393 -9.46 -1.57 6.47
C THR A 393 -9.19 -2.68 7.47
N VAL A 394 -7.97 -2.66 8.03
CA VAL A 394 -7.56 -3.51 9.16
C VAL A 394 -7.40 -2.59 10.37
N ALA A 395 -8.24 -2.79 11.38
CA ALA A 395 -8.35 -1.93 12.56
C ALA A 395 -7.80 -2.62 13.82
N GLY A 396 -7.28 -1.80 14.74
CA GLY A 396 -6.52 -2.23 15.91
C GLY A 396 -7.25 -2.10 17.25
N TYR A 397 -6.85 -2.86 18.28
CA TYR A 397 -5.51 -3.48 18.43
C TYR A 397 -5.54 -4.98 18.78
N PRO A 398 -5.91 -5.91 17.87
CA PRO A 398 -5.95 -7.33 18.20
C PRO A 398 -4.57 -7.87 18.56
N SER A 399 -4.54 -8.89 19.41
CA SER A 399 -3.30 -9.57 19.81
C SER A 399 -2.63 -10.26 18.63
N ARG A 400 -1.32 -10.46 18.73
CA ARG A 400 -0.54 -11.21 17.74
C ARG A 400 -1.11 -12.62 17.55
N GLY A 401 -1.33 -13.02 16.29
CA GLY A 401 -1.90 -14.32 15.96
C GLY A 401 -3.41 -14.45 16.15
N ASN A 402 -4.11 -13.36 16.49
CA ASN A 402 -5.57 -13.34 16.47
C ASN A 402 -6.10 -13.56 15.05
N ASP A 403 -7.23 -14.26 14.90
CA ASP A 403 -7.87 -14.49 13.60
C ASP A 403 -8.11 -13.15 12.89
N ILE A 404 -7.52 -12.99 11.70
CA ILE A 404 -7.62 -11.75 10.92
C ILE A 404 -9.07 -11.47 10.48
N LEU A 405 -9.91 -12.50 10.36
CA LEU A 405 -11.34 -12.38 10.08
C LEU A 405 -12.17 -12.24 11.38
N GLY A 406 -11.54 -12.36 12.54
CA GLY A 406 -12.16 -12.36 13.86
C GLY A 406 -12.39 -10.96 14.45
N VAL A 407 -12.89 -10.97 15.69
CA VAL A 407 -13.07 -9.76 16.51
C VAL A 407 -11.78 -9.30 17.15
N VAL A 408 -11.70 -8.02 17.50
CA VAL A 408 -10.62 -7.49 18.34
C VAL A 408 -10.78 -8.04 19.76
N ASP A 409 -9.76 -8.74 20.25
CA ASP A 409 -9.75 -9.46 21.53
C ASP A 409 -9.26 -8.62 22.71
N THR A 410 -8.59 -7.49 22.44
CA THR A 410 -7.99 -6.63 23.47
C THR A 410 -8.92 -5.55 24.00
N THR A 411 -10.02 -5.23 23.30
CA THR A 411 -10.92 -4.15 23.69
C THR A 411 -12.29 -4.25 23.04
N MET A 412 -13.28 -3.57 23.63
CA MET A 412 -14.65 -3.45 23.12
C MET A 412 -14.88 -2.02 22.62
N ALA A 413 -15.87 -1.83 21.76
CA ALA A 413 -16.31 -0.48 21.39
C ALA A 413 -17.04 0.22 22.55
N LEU A 414 -17.24 1.54 22.46
CA LEU A 414 -17.89 2.35 23.52
C LEU A 414 -19.33 1.96 23.81
N ASP A 415 -19.99 1.26 22.88
CA ASP A 415 -21.34 0.68 23.05
C ASP A 415 -21.34 -0.67 23.77
N GLY A 416 -20.18 -1.15 24.23
CA GLY A 416 -20.01 -2.42 24.93
C GLY A 416 -20.12 -3.65 24.02
N LYS A 417 -20.16 -3.47 22.69
CA LYS A 417 -20.23 -4.57 21.71
C LYS A 417 -18.85 -4.83 21.07
N PRO A 418 -18.55 -6.07 20.65
CA PRO A 418 -17.30 -6.37 19.94
C PRO A 418 -17.30 -5.77 18.53
N TYR A 419 -16.13 -5.61 17.92
CA TYR A 419 -15.98 -5.19 16.52
C TYR A 419 -14.90 -6.04 15.83
N THR A 420 -15.01 -6.19 14.52
CA THR A 420 -14.11 -7.02 13.72
C THR A 420 -12.78 -6.31 13.45
N THR A 421 -11.72 -7.10 13.29
CA THR A 421 -10.40 -6.61 12.85
C THR A 421 -10.49 -6.03 11.43
N ILE A 422 -11.19 -6.71 10.52
CA ILE A 422 -11.47 -6.21 9.18
C ILE A 422 -12.82 -5.49 9.15
N SER A 423 -12.90 -4.37 8.43
CA SER A 423 -14.17 -3.70 8.13
C SER A 423 -14.15 -3.06 6.76
N TYR A 424 -15.33 -2.82 6.18
CA TYR A 424 -15.51 -2.05 4.96
C TYR A 424 -16.17 -0.71 5.26
N ALA A 425 -15.76 0.34 4.55
CA ALA A 425 -16.37 1.65 4.67
C ALA A 425 -17.85 1.65 4.24
N ASN A 426 -18.16 0.90 3.19
CA ASN A 426 -19.50 0.76 2.64
C ASN A 426 -19.74 -0.66 2.11
N GLY A 427 -20.98 -1.03 1.78
CA GLY A 427 -21.30 -2.34 1.22
C GLY A 427 -22.70 -2.87 1.57
N LYS A 428 -22.98 -4.11 1.15
CA LYS A 428 -24.32 -4.73 1.25
C LYS A 428 -24.75 -5.02 2.69
N ALA A 429 -23.78 -5.29 3.57
CA ALA A 429 -24.06 -5.74 4.92
C ALA A 429 -24.60 -4.58 5.78
N THR A 430 -25.75 -4.78 6.42
CA THR A 430 -26.29 -3.83 7.40
C THR A 430 -25.58 -4.00 8.74
N SER A 431 -25.18 -2.89 9.33
CA SER A 431 -24.43 -2.86 10.59
C SER A 431 -25.24 -2.36 11.78
N PHE A 432 -26.51 -2.03 11.56
CA PHE A 432 -27.40 -1.44 12.55
C PHE A 432 -28.80 -2.05 12.45
N ASP A 433 -29.43 -2.29 13.60
CA ASP A 433 -30.82 -2.71 13.75
C ASP A 433 -31.57 -1.81 14.76
N GLU A 434 -32.77 -2.20 15.16
CA GLU A 434 -33.57 -1.45 16.14
C GLU A 434 -32.90 -1.31 17.53
N ARG A 435 -31.83 -2.04 17.79
CA ARG A 435 -31.07 -2.07 19.05
C ARG A 435 -29.69 -1.42 18.88
N GLY A 436 -29.48 -0.67 17.81
CA GLY A 436 -28.23 0.02 17.48
C GLY A 436 -27.28 -0.85 16.65
N ARG A 437 -25.96 -0.67 16.84
CA ARG A 437 -24.96 -1.44 16.09
C ARG A 437 -25.12 -2.93 16.32
N ILE A 438 -25.10 -3.74 15.27
CA ILE A 438 -25.25 -5.21 15.39
C ILE A 438 -24.01 -5.79 16.09
N ASP A 439 -24.24 -6.78 16.96
CA ASP A 439 -23.15 -7.57 17.54
C ASP A 439 -22.57 -8.49 16.45
N VAL A 440 -21.33 -8.22 16.07
CA VAL A 440 -20.63 -8.93 14.98
C VAL A 440 -20.35 -10.40 15.31
N THR A 441 -20.50 -10.83 16.56
CA THR A 441 -20.43 -12.26 16.91
C THR A 441 -21.66 -13.04 16.45
N LEU A 442 -22.76 -12.35 16.12
CA LEU A 442 -24.00 -12.96 15.63
C LEU A 442 -24.10 -12.94 14.09
N HIS A 443 -23.37 -12.03 13.43
CA HIS A 443 -23.39 -11.84 11.98
C HIS A 443 -21.98 -11.51 11.47
N SER A 444 -21.43 -12.35 10.59
CA SER A 444 -20.03 -12.28 10.13
C SER A 444 -19.77 -11.34 8.94
N GLN A 445 -20.81 -10.71 8.39
CA GLN A 445 -20.69 -9.71 7.31
C GLN A 445 -21.09 -8.34 7.86
N PHE A 446 -20.25 -7.32 7.62
CA PHE A 446 -20.40 -5.99 8.20
C PHE A 446 -19.87 -4.91 7.25
N SER A 447 -20.59 -3.79 7.14
CA SER A 447 -20.14 -2.59 6.44
C SER A 447 -20.69 -1.31 7.10
N ASN A 448 -19.89 -0.25 7.21
CA ASN A 448 -20.32 0.93 7.95
C ASN A 448 -21.44 1.73 7.27
N LEU A 449 -21.58 1.60 5.95
CA LEU A 449 -22.50 2.37 5.13
C LEU A 449 -23.21 1.47 4.11
N PRO A 450 -24.56 1.37 4.14
CA PRO A 450 -25.27 0.42 3.30
C PRO A 450 -25.30 0.87 1.84
N LEU A 451 -24.75 0.03 0.96
CA LEU A 451 -24.83 0.12 -0.50
C LEU A 451 -25.15 -1.25 -1.08
N ASP A 452 -25.79 -1.28 -2.24
CA ASP A 452 -26.05 -2.55 -2.95
C ASP A 452 -24.77 -3.22 -3.48
N SER A 453 -23.63 -2.53 -3.40
CA SER A 453 -22.29 -3.02 -3.67
C SER A 453 -21.30 -2.13 -2.94
N GLU A 454 -20.29 -2.71 -2.32
CA GLU A 454 -19.14 -1.94 -1.84
C GLU A 454 -18.44 -1.24 -3.01
N THR A 455 -17.82 -0.08 -2.78
CA THR A 455 -17.15 0.72 -3.82
C THR A 455 -15.66 0.46 -3.86
N HIS A 456 -15.01 0.62 -5.01
CA HIS A 456 -13.54 0.66 -5.06
C HIS A 456 -12.93 1.76 -4.16
N GLY A 457 -11.61 1.65 -3.95
CA GLY A 457 -10.77 2.62 -3.25
C GLY A 457 -9.98 3.51 -4.21
N GLY A 458 -9.84 4.79 -3.85
CA GLY A 458 -9.15 5.83 -4.65
C GLY A 458 -7.66 6.01 -4.35
N GLU A 459 -7.10 5.20 -3.45
CA GLU A 459 -5.67 5.24 -3.13
C GLU A 459 -4.78 4.52 -4.16
N ASP A 460 -3.48 4.78 -4.09
CA ASP A 460 -2.50 4.13 -4.97
C ASP A 460 -2.33 2.64 -4.63
N VAL A 461 -2.00 1.86 -5.65
CA VAL A 461 -1.77 0.42 -5.53
C VAL A 461 -0.30 0.08 -5.72
N ALA A 462 0.15 -1.02 -5.12
CA ALA A 462 1.54 -1.46 -5.22
C ALA A 462 1.84 -2.10 -6.58
N VAL A 463 3.10 -1.96 -7.00
CA VAL A 463 3.67 -2.68 -8.15
C VAL A 463 4.92 -3.41 -7.68
N PHE A 464 4.95 -4.73 -7.86
CA PHE A 464 6.11 -5.58 -7.56
C PHE A 464 6.71 -6.08 -8.87
N ALA A 465 8.04 -6.04 -9.03
CA ALA A 465 8.68 -6.56 -10.24
C ALA A 465 9.91 -7.45 -9.95
N ARG A 466 10.07 -8.50 -10.76
CA ARG A 466 11.30 -9.31 -10.80
C ARG A 466 11.74 -9.67 -12.21
N GLY A 467 13.06 -9.82 -12.41
CA GLY A 467 13.66 -10.19 -13.70
C GLY A 467 14.31 -9.01 -14.45
N PRO A 468 14.44 -9.08 -15.78
CA PRO A 468 15.13 -8.06 -16.56
C PRO A 468 14.45 -6.70 -16.44
N TRP A 469 15.24 -5.66 -16.14
CA TRP A 469 14.80 -4.28 -15.94
C TRP A 469 13.83 -4.03 -14.77
N GLN A 470 13.70 -4.97 -13.83
CA GLN A 470 12.86 -4.82 -12.63
C GLN A 470 13.10 -3.50 -11.86
N HIS A 471 14.34 -3.00 -11.84
CA HIS A 471 14.75 -1.79 -11.14
C HIS A 471 14.12 -0.49 -11.65
N LEU A 472 13.35 -0.53 -12.75
CA LEU A 472 12.57 0.59 -13.23
C LEU A 472 11.21 0.74 -12.50
N PHE A 473 10.74 -0.31 -11.81
CA PHE A 473 9.46 -0.34 -11.10
C PHE A 473 9.62 0.10 -9.64
N THR A 474 10.20 1.27 -9.44
CA THR A 474 10.38 1.92 -8.14
C THR A 474 9.76 3.32 -8.16
N ALA A 475 9.66 3.98 -6.99
CA ALA A 475 9.02 5.28 -6.83
C ALA A 475 7.48 5.25 -6.99
N SER A 476 6.86 6.43 -6.93
CA SER A 476 5.44 6.66 -7.24
C SER A 476 5.29 7.22 -8.66
N TYR A 477 4.42 6.61 -9.47
CA TYR A 477 4.23 6.96 -10.88
C TYR A 477 2.76 6.81 -11.33
N GLU A 478 2.47 7.28 -12.55
CA GLU A 478 1.17 7.00 -13.18
C GLU A 478 1.05 5.53 -13.54
N GLN A 479 -0.13 4.94 -13.35
CA GLN A 479 -0.39 3.54 -13.75
C GLN A 479 -0.09 3.27 -15.23
N THR A 480 -0.17 4.29 -16.08
CA THR A 480 0.18 4.23 -17.50
C THR A 480 1.65 3.90 -17.77
N LEU A 481 2.55 4.10 -16.80
CA LEU A 481 3.95 3.80 -16.98
C LEU A 481 4.24 2.29 -17.00
N VAL A 482 3.40 1.48 -16.33
CA VAL A 482 3.58 0.02 -16.21
C VAL A 482 3.80 -0.68 -17.56
N PRO A 483 2.90 -0.56 -18.57
CA PRO A 483 3.08 -1.23 -19.85
C PRO A 483 4.27 -0.66 -20.63
N HIS A 484 4.62 0.62 -20.47
CA HIS A 484 5.79 1.20 -21.12
C HIS A 484 7.10 0.64 -20.55
N LEU A 485 7.20 0.44 -19.24
CA LEU A 485 8.37 -0.20 -18.61
C LEU A 485 8.53 -1.66 -19.06
N MET A 486 7.43 -2.40 -19.13
CA MET A 486 7.44 -3.77 -19.65
C MET A 486 7.84 -3.81 -21.13
N ALA A 487 7.25 -2.94 -21.95
CA ALA A 487 7.56 -2.84 -23.37
C ALA A 487 9.02 -2.46 -23.63
N TYR A 488 9.58 -1.57 -22.80
CA TYR A 488 11.01 -1.24 -22.81
C TYR A 488 11.87 -2.47 -22.52
N ALA A 489 11.57 -3.20 -21.43
CA ALA A 489 12.31 -4.39 -21.04
C ALA A 489 12.28 -5.50 -22.10
N MET A 490 11.14 -5.62 -22.79
CA MET A 490 10.87 -6.63 -23.82
C MET A 490 11.25 -6.18 -25.23
N CYS A 491 11.69 -4.94 -25.42
CA CYS A 491 12.00 -4.34 -26.72
C CYS A 491 10.82 -4.38 -27.70
N LEU A 492 9.64 -3.95 -27.25
CA LEU A 492 8.41 -3.91 -28.06
C LEU A 492 8.15 -2.55 -28.73
N THR A 493 8.84 -1.49 -28.30
CA THR A 493 8.70 -0.14 -28.87
C THR A 493 9.73 0.14 -29.97
N ASP A 494 9.42 1.11 -30.84
CA ASP A 494 10.28 1.50 -31.97
C ASP A 494 11.60 2.18 -31.54
N ASP A 495 11.63 2.74 -30.33
CA ASP A 495 12.83 3.27 -29.71
C ASP A 495 13.78 2.12 -29.36
N LYS A 496 14.65 1.78 -30.31
CA LYS A 496 15.64 0.70 -30.14
C LYS A 496 16.79 1.18 -29.27
N HIS A 497 16.65 0.96 -27.98
CA HIS A 497 17.69 1.12 -26.99
C HIS A 497 18.82 0.09 -27.19
N ALA A 498 20.02 0.36 -26.65
CA ALA A 498 21.22 -0.44 -26.92
C ALA A 498 21.10 -1.94 -26.56
N ASN A 499 20.22 -2.28 -25.60
CA ASN A 499 19.85 -3.65 -25.20
C ASN A 499 18.99 -4.39 -26.24
N CYS A 500 18.27 -3.67 -27.11
CA CYS A 500 17.40 -4.24 -28.14
C CYS A 500 18.13 -4.57 -29.45
N ILE A 501 19.37 -4.08 -29.60
CA ILE A 501 20.23 -4.35 -30.76
C ILE A 501 21.05 -5.60 -30.45
N GLN A 502 20.73 -6.73 -31.08
CA GLN A 502 21.60 -7.91 -31.05
C GLN A 502 23.02 -7.51 -31.51
N LYS A 503 24.02 -7.62 -30.63
CA LYS A 503 25.42 -7.67 -31.06
C LYS A 503 25.57 -8.93 -31.93
N LYS A 504 25.43 -8.78 -33.25
CA LYS A 504 25.86 -9.82 -34.20
C LYS A 504 27.33 -10.07 -33.92
N GLN A 505 27.64 -11.17 -33.23
CA GLN A 505 28.98 -11.72 -33.23
C GLN A 505 29.30 -12.11 -34.68
N ARG A 506 29.96 -11.21 -35.41
CA ARG A 506 30.66 -11.60 -36.63
C ARG A 506 31.82 -12.48 -36.20
N SER A 507 31.68 -13.79 -36.33
CA SER A 507 32.81 -14.71 -36.34
C SER A 507 33.67 -14.39 -37.55
N PHE A 508 34.66 -13.51 -37.35
CA PHE A 508 35.70 -13.30 -38.35
C PHE A 508 36.68 -14.45 -38.25
N TRP A 509 36.59 -15.39 -39.20
CA TRP A 509 37.67 -16.28 -39.55
C TRP A 509 38.90 -15.43 -39.90
N THR A 510 39.96 -15.56 -39.11
CA THR A 510 41.25 -14.94 -39.35
C THR A 510 42.00 -15.72 -40.43
N THR A 511 42.05 -15.17 -41.64
CA THR A 511 43.20 -15.38 -42.53
C THR A 511 44.10 -14.16 -42.46
N GLY A 512 45.41 -14.41 -42.49
CA GLY A 512 46.46 -13.54 -41.99
C GLY A 512 46.46 -12.12 -42.55
N GLY A 513 46.74 -11.17 -41.66
CA GLY A 513 46.98 -9.77 -41.99
C GLY A 513 47.39 -8.99 -40.74
N SER A 514 48.69 -8.81 -40.56
CA SER A 514 49.28 -7.96 -39.52
C SER A 514 48.76 -6.52 -39.68
N VAL A 515 47.90 -6.07 -38.78
CA VAL A 515 47.66 -4.63 -38.56
C VAL A 515 47.92 -4.31 -37.10
N LYS A 516 49.04 -3.63 -36.85
CA LYS A 516 49.37 -3.00 -35.57
C LYS A 516 48.44 -1.82 -35.33
N ASN A 517 47.34 -2.01 -34.61
CA ASN A 517 46.60 -0.90 -34.01
C ASN A 517 46.97 -0.78 -32.53
N LYS A 518 47.67 0.31 -32.21
CA LYS A 518 47.86 0.77 -30.82
C LYS A 518 46.48 1.02 -30.18
N PRO A 519 46.28 0.68 -28.90
CA PRO A 519 45.01 0.95 -28.24
C PRO A 519 44.77 2.46 -28.18
N ASN A 520 43.61 2.88 -28.66
CA ASN A 520 43.17 4.27 -28.65
C ASN A 520 42.90 4.70 -27.20
N LYS A 521 43.59 5.74 -26.72
CA LYS A 521 43.55 6.24 -25.33
C LYS A 521 42.13 6.62 -24.86
N TYR A 522 41.18 6.81 -25.78
CA TYR A 522 39.79 7.16 -25.47
C TYR A 522 38.94 5.99 -24.93
N TYR A 523 39.28 4.72 -25.21
CA TYR A 523 38.49 3.58 -24.70
C TYR A 523 38.86 3.18 -23.25
N ILE A 524 40.10 3.46 -22.83
CA ILE A 524 40.53 3.28 -21.43
C ILE A 524 39.94 4.40 -20.56
N GLY A 525 39.77 5.61 -21.12
CA GLY A 525 39.16 6.74 -20.41
C GLY A 525 37.70 6.52 -20.02
N ILE A 526 36.89 5.84 -20.86
CA ILE A 526 35.46 5.62 -20.60
C ILE A 526 35.22 4.47 -19.60
N LEU A 527 36.00 3.39 -19.68
CA LEU A 527 35.95 2.28 -18.71
C LEU A 527 36.55 2.67 -17.35
N MET A 528 37.54 3.56 -17.32
CA MET A 528 37.97 4.18 -16.06
C MET A 528 36.93 5.18 -15.56
N ALA A 529 36.27 5.98 -16.40
CA ALA A 529 35.24 6.92 -15.96
C ALA A 529 33.98 6.22 -15.38
N GLN A 530 33.57 5.05 -15.88
CA GLN A 530 32.46 4.29 -15.30
C GLN A 530 32.83 3.61 -13.97
N ASN A 531 34.05 3.06 -13.86
CA ASN A 531 34.52 2.52 -12.58
C ASN A 531 34.80 3.64 -11.56
N ILE A 532 35.29 4.79 -12.01
CA ILE A 532 35.48 6.00 -11.18
C ILE A 532 34.13 6.62 -10.81
N TYR A 533 33.09 6.59 -11.67
CA TYR A 533 31.74 7.04 -11.32
C TYR A 533 31.11 6.18 -10.21
N TYR A 534 31.29 4.85 -10.25
CA TYR A 534 30.89 3.94 -9.17
C TYR A 534 31.76 4.09 -7.91
N LEU A 535 33.04 4.42 -8.05
CA LEU A 535 33.94 4.73 -6.93
C LEU A 535 33.72 6.14 -6.33
N ILE A 536 33.14 7.08 -7.08
CA ILE A 536 32.82 8.44 -6.60
C ILE A 536 31.48 8.45 -5.84
N HIS A 537 30.53 7.55 -6.15
CA HIS A 537 29.25 7.46 -5.45
C HIS A 537 29.21 6.45 -4.30
N SER A 538 30.36 5.87 -3.93
CA SER A 538 30.50 5.08 -2.70
C SER A 538 30.89 5.95 -1.49
N MET A 539 30.51 7.23 -1.47
CA MET A 539 30.71 8.05 -0.28
C MET A 539 29.67 7.65 0.76
N LEU A 540 30.14 7.23 1.94
CA LEU A 540 29.28 7.00 3.09
C LEU A 540 28.47 8.30 3.34
N PRO A 541 27.14 8.23 3.52
CA PRO A 541 26.35 9.44 3.74
C PRO A 541 26.88 10.16 4.97
N LYS A 542 27.27 11.42 4.78
CA LYS A 542 27.70 12.30 5.84
C LYS A 542 26.51 12.63 6.73
N ASN A 543 25.35 12.90 6.13
CA ASN A 543 24.14 13.27 6.86
C ASN A 543 23.01 12.26 6.57
N ILE A 544 22.17 12.02 7.58
CA ILE A 544 20.95 11.23 7.44
C ILE A 544 19.80 12.04 8.02
N ILE A 545 18.71 12.19 7.27
CA ILE A 545 17.45 12.75 7.74
C ILE A 545 16.37 11.70 7.60
N LEU A 546 15.74 11.34 8.72
CA LEU A 546 14.58 10.45 8.76
C LEU A 546 13.34 11.29 9.04
N PHE A 547 12.46 11.40 8.06
CA PHE A 547 11.15 11.98 8.18
C PHE A 547 10.09 10.91 8.45
N LEU A 548 9.25 11.15 9.46
CA LEU A 548 8.15 10.30 9.85
C LEU A 548 6.83 11.06 9.80
N GLY A 549 5.93 10.68 8.90
CA GLY A 549 4.53 11.09 8.98
C GLY A 549 3.79 10.08 9.85
N ASP A 550 3.72 10.34 11.16
CA ASP A 550 3.07 9.42 12.13
C ASP A 550 1.60 9.19 11.72
N GLY A 551 1.16 7.94 11.64
CA GLY A 551 -0.20 7.58 11.23
C GLY A 551 -0.54 7.81 9.73
N MET A 552 0.43 8.19 8.90
CA MET A 552 0.21 8.49 7.48
C MET A 552 0.03 7.21 6.65
N SER A 553 -1.01 7.16 5.81
CA SER A 553 -1.30 6.03 4.91
C SER A 553 -1.21 6.41 3.44
N ILE A 554 -1.20 5.44 2.52
CA ILE A 554 -1.29 5.72 1.08
C ILE A 554 -2.61 6.45 0.74
N THR A 555 -3.70 6.11 1.42
CA THR A 555 -4.98 6.84 1.33
C THR A 555 -4.82 8.30 1.77
N THR A 556 -4.01 8.56 2.81
CA THR A 556 -3.69 9.92 3.26
C THR A 556 -2.92 10.70 2.22
N LEU A 557 -1.94 10.07 1.54
CA LEU A 557 -1.19 10.69 0.45
C LEU A 557 -2.11 11.06 -0.73
N ALA A 558 -2.92 10.10 -1.19
CA ALA A 558 -3.86 10.30 -2.30
C ALA A 558 -4.87 11.42 -2.01
N ALA A 559 -5.48 11.40 -0.83
CA ALA A 559 -6.40 12.45 -0.41
C ALA A 559 -5.73 13.82 -0.27
N THR A 560 -4.47 13.87 0.21
CA THR A 560 -3.72 15.13 0.36
C THR A 560 -3.40 15.76 -1.01
N ARG A 561 -3.12 14.96 -2.04
CA ARG A 561 -2.93 15.44 -3.42
C ARG A 561 -4.16 16.19 -3.94
N VAL A 562 -5.34 15.62 -3.76
CA VAL A 562 -6.62 16.26 -4.14
C VAL A 562 -6.90 17.50 -3.30
N TYR A 563 -6.64 17.44 -1.99
CA TYR A 563 -6.76 18.59 -1.09
C TYR A 563 -5.89 19.78 -1.53
N LEU A 564 -4.62 19.53 -1.88
CA LEU A 564 -3.70 20.54 -2.40
C LEU A 564 -4.08 21.05 -3.78
N GLY A 565 -4.58 20.19 -4.66
CA GLY A 565 -5.00 20.59 -6.01
C GLY A 565 -6.07 21.65 -5.98
N ARG A 566 -7.08 21.46 -5.13
CA ARG A 566 -8.12 22.47 -4.93
C ARG A 566 -7.56 23.81 -4.45
N GLN A 567 -6.61 23.79 -3.50
CA GLN A 567 -5.97 25.02 -3.01
C GLN A 567 -5.21 25.76 -4.12
N HIS A 568 -4.75 25.05 -5.15
CA HIS A 568 -4.01 25.61 -6.29
C HIS A 568 -4.84 25.77 -7.57
N GLY A 569 -6.16 25.54 -7.53
CA GLY A 569 -7.03 25.62 -8.72
C GLY A 569 -6.81 24.50 -9.76
N MET A 570 -6.27 23.37 -9.33
CA MET A 570 -6.05 22.14 -10.13
C MET A 570 -6.99 21.02 -9.65
N THR A 571 -7.11 19.93 -10.41
CA THR A 571 -7.94 18.77 -10.01
C THR A 571 -7.29 18.00 -8.85
N GLY A 572 -5.96 17.89 -8.87
CA GLY A 572 -5.17 17.46 -7.72
C GLY A 572 -4.71 16.00 -7.75
N GLU A 573 -5.42 15.10 -8.42
CA GLU A 573 -5.03 13.67 -8.49
C GLU A 573 -3.64 13.47 -9.13
N GLU A 574 -3.27 14.38 -10.05
CA GLU A 574 -1.98 14.42 -10.76
C GLU A 574 -0.81 15.02 -9.96
N ILE A 575 -1.08 15.71 -8.86
CA ILE A 575 -0.06 16.37 -8.03
C ILE A 575 0.85 15.32 -7.41
N LYS A 576 2.08 15.73 -7.06
CA LYS A 576 3.00 14.92 -6.27
C LYS A 576 3.40 15.69 -5.02
N LEU A 577 3.38 15.03 -3.88
CA LEU A 577 4.05 15.50 -2.67
C LEU A 577 5.57 15.44 -2.90
N SER A 578 6.32 16.27 -2.16
CA SER A 578 7.77 16.46 -2.38
C SER A 578 8.58 15.15 -2.38
N PHE A 579 8.18 14.18 -1.56
CA PHE A 579 8.82 12.87 -1.45
C PHE A 579 8.29 11.81 -2.42
N GLU A 580 7.16 12.03 -3.10
CA GLU A 580 6.67 11.13 -4.17
C GLU A 580 7.53 11.22 -5.44
N SER A 581 8.48 12.17 -5.47
CA SER A 581 9.50 12.27 -6.53
C SER A 581 10.81 11.54 -6.19
N PHE A 582 10.90 10.87 -5.03
CA PHE A 582 12.09 10.11 -4.66
C PHE A 582 12.25 8.88 -5.56
N PRO A 583 13.49 8.50 -5.93
CA PRO A 583 13.72 7.44 -6.93
C PRO A 583 13.40 6.02 -6.43
N TYR A 584 13.23 5.85 -5.12
CA TYR A 584 13.03 4.54 -4.50
C TYR A 584 11.84 4.56 -3.53
N THR A 585 11.10 3.45 -3.51
CA THR A 585 10.02 3.17 -2.57
C THR A 585 10.21 1.75 -2.04
N GLY A 586 9.72 1.51 -0.82
CA GLY A 586 9.66 0.18 -0.23
C GLY A 586 8.47 0.08 0.71
N LEU A 587 8.05 -1.14 1.01
CA LEU A 587 6.97 -1.42 1.95
C LEU A 587 7.56 -1.99 3.24
N ALA A 588 7.08 -1.51 4.39
CA ALA A 588 7.47 -2.00 5.71
C ALA A 588 6.33 -2.79 6.35
N LYS A 589 6.66 -3.86 7.09
CA LYS A 589 5.68 -4.64 7.85
C LYS A 589 5.55 -4.09 9.27
N THR A 590 4.36 -3.60 9.59
CA THR A 590 4.04 -2.88 10.83
C THR A 590 3.17 -3.74 11.74
N TYR A 591 3.79 -4.38 12.73
CA TYR A 591 3.12 -5.09 13.84
C TYR A 591 4.02 -5.03 15.08
N CYS A 592 3.44 -5.04 16.28
CA CYS A 592 4.18 -5.24 17.52
C CYS A 592 4.36 -6.74 17.77
N VAL A 593 5.36 -7.17 18.56
CA VAL A 593 5.54 -8.62 18.77
C VAL A 593 4.35 -9.28 19.49
N ASP A 594 3.50 -8.49 20.15
CA ASP A 594 2.29 -8.87 20.88
C ASP A 594 0.97 -8.38 20.26
N ASN A 595 0.99 -7.56 19.19
CA ASN A 595 -0.21 -7.03 18.53
C ASN A 595 -0.08 -7.02 17.01
N ASN A 596 -1.17 -7.36 16.32
CA ASN A 596 -1.25 -7.38 14.86
C ASN A 596 -1.20 -5.95 14.27
N VAL A 597 -1.89 -4.99 14.90
CA VAL A 597 -1.82 -3.57 14.56
C VAL A 597 -0.86 -2.88 15.52
N ALA A 598 0.14 -2.17 14.96
CA ALA A 598 1.16 -1.48 15.73
C ALA A 598 0.67 -0.17 16.36
N ASP A 599 1.27 0.21 17.49
CA ASP A 599 1.18 1.55 18.07
C ASP A 599 2.50 2.32 17.84
N SER A 600 2.46 3.66 18.00
CA SER A 600 3.65 4.51 17.77
C SER A 600 4.87 4.18 18.66
N ALA A 601 4.68 3.52 19.80
CA ALA A 601 5.79 3.17 20.71
C ALA A 601 6.58 1.95 20.22
N CYS A 602 5.88 0.86 19.88
CA CYS A 602 6.53 -0.34 19.38
C CYS A 602 7.11 -0.12 17.97
N SER A 603 6.41 0.65 17.12
CA SER A 603 6.89 1.06 15.80
C SER A 603 8.09 1.99 15.92
N GLY A 604 8.03 2.98 16.82
CA GLY A 604 9.12 3.87 17.23
C GLY A 604 10.42 3.14 17.50
N THR A 605 10.32 2.14 18.37
CA THR A 605 11.45 1.27 18.71
C THR A 605 11.95 0.52 17.46
N ALA A 606 11.05 -0.04 16.66
CA ALA A 606 11.42 -0.80 15.47
C ALA A 606 12.18 0.03 14.42
N TYR A 607 11.70 1.22 14.03
CA TYR A 607 12.35 2.00 12.95
C TYR A 607 13.58 2.77 13.42
N LEU A 608 13.71 3.11 14.72
CA LEU A 608 14.90 3.80 15.25
C LEU A 608 16.01 2.86 15.70
N THR A 609 15.69 1.64 16.12
CA THR A 609 16.67 0.70 16.71
C THR A 609 16.79 -0.62 15.96
N GLY A 610 15.88 -0.90 15.02
CA GLY A 610 15.85 -2.15 14.26
C GLY A 610 15.34 -3.36 15.08
N VAL A 611 14.69 -3.13 16.22
CA VAL A 611 14.17 -4.19 17.12
C VAL A 611 12.69 -3.97 17.37
N LYS A 612 11.86 -4.98 17.13
CA LYS A 612 10.43 -4.90 17.47
C LYS A 612 10.21 -5.09 18.98
N ALA A 613 9.19 -4.42 19.50
CA ALA A 613 8.84 -4.37 20.91
C ALA A 613 7.36 -4.70 21.14
N ASN A 614 6.98 -4.78 22.42
CA ASN A 614 5.57 -4.91 22.81
C ASN A 614 4.84 -3.57 22.65
N SER A 615 3.54 -3.62 22.38
CA SER A 615 2.69 -2.44 22.25
C SER A 615 2.78 -1.54 23.49
N GLY A 616 2.94 -0.24 23.27
CA GLY A 616 3.03 0.76 24.33
C GLY A 616 4.37 0.81 25.07
N THR A 617 5.40 0.06 24.65
CA THR A 617 6.74 0.10 25.25
C THR A 617 7.72 0.88 24.35
N VAL A 618 8.68 1.60 24.95
CA VAL A 618 9.59 2.52 24.25
C VAL A 618 11.03 2.10 24.47
N GLY A 619 11.79 1.86 23.39
CA GLY A 619 13.24 1.62 23.45
C GLY A 619 13.64 0.35 24.20
N VAL A 620 12.75 -0.63 24.33
CA VAL A 620 13.01 -1.90 25.00
C VAL A 620 12.64 -3.08 24.10
N THR A 621 13.13 -4.27 24.41
CA THR A 621 12.79 -5.48 23.65
C THR A 621 11.41 -6.03 24.02
N GLY A 622 10.89 -6.96 23.21
CA GLY A 622 9.66 -7.71 23.51
C GLY A 622 9.68 -8.55 24.80
N ALA A 623 10.80 -8.60 25.52
CA ALA A 623 10.87 -9.23 26.84
C ALA A 623 10.27 -8.35 27.97
N VAL A 624 10.13 -7.05 27.74
CA VAL A 624 9.56 -6.12 28.72
C VAL A 624 8.05 -6.03 28.52
N LYS A 625 7.28 -6.51 29.49
CA LYS A 625 5.83 -6.33 29.48
C LYS A 625 5.49 -4.87 29.75
N ARG A 626 4.40 -4.38 29.17
CA ARG A 626 3.92 -3.02 29.43
C ARG A 626 3.71 -2.79 30.93
N GLY A 627 4.27 -1.71 31.46
CA GLY A 627 4.24 -1.35 32.89
C GLY A 627 5.26 -2.07 33.78
N ASP A 628 6.06 -3.00 33.25
CA ASP A 628 7.10 -3.72 34.01
C ASP A 628 8.41 -2.91 34.08
N CYS A 629 8.47 -2.00 35.04
CA CYS A 629 9.64 -1.16 35.30
C CYS A 629 10.92 -1.97 35.64
N GLU A 630 10.79 -3.07 36.38
CA GLU A 630 11.95 -3.86 36.80
C GLU A 630 12.64 -4.49 35.58
N SER A 631 11.84 -5.05 34.67
CA SER A 631 12.33 -5.63 33.41
C SER A 631 12.92 -4.56 32.48
N ALA A 632 12.32 -3.37 32.40
CA ALA A 632 12.86 -2.26 31.60
C ALA A 632 14.22 -1.75 32.07
N ARG A 633 14.49 -1.81 33.39
CA ARG A 633 15.80 -1.44 33.96
C ARG A 633 16.90 -2.45 33.67
N ASN A 634 16.55 -3.67 33.27
CA ASN A 634 17.55 -4.64 32.89
C ASN A 634 18.18 -4.22 31.56
N SER A 635 19.46 -3.86 31.59
CA SER A 635 20.21 -3.45 30.39
C SER A 635 20.17 -4.47 29.23
N ALA A 636 19.96 -5.76 29.52
CA ALA A 636 19.78 -6.79 28.49
C ALA A 636 18.51 -6.60 27.63
N ASN A 637 17.54 -5.84 28.14
CA ASN A 637 16.27 -5.53 27.50
C ASN A 637 16.25 -4.11 26.88
N THR A 638 17.30 -3.31 27.06
CA THR A 638 17.41 -1.97 26.45
C THR A 638 18.06 -2.08 25.07
N VAL A 639 17.63 -1.26 24.12
CA VAL A 639 18.15 -1.30 22.73
C VAL A 639 18.69 0.06 22.28
N THR A 640 19.87 0.08 21.70
CA THR A 640 20.46 1.29 21.11
C THR A 640 20.01 1.45 19.66
N GLY A 641 19.93 2.68 19.17
CA GLY A 641 19.51 2.97 17.78
C GLY A 641 20.26 4.11 17.11
N LEU A 642 19.67 4.62 16.02
CA LEU A 642 20.27 5.59 15.10
C LEU A 642 20.86 6.82 15.79
N VAL A 643 20.19 7.39 16.78
CA VAL A 643 20.70 8.55 17.53
C VAL A 643 21.94 8.20 18.33
N ASP A 644 21.93 7.07 19.06
CA ASP A 644 23.11 6.61 19.80
C ASP A 644 24.28 6.30 18.86
N TRP A 645 24.01 5.61 17.75
CA TRP A 645 25.03 5.25 16.78
C TRP A 645 25.66 6.48 16.11
N ALA A 646 24.84 7.49 15.78
CA ALA A 646 25.32 8.76 15.26
C ALA A 646 26.21 9.50 16.28
N GLN A 647 25.79 9.58 17.55
CA GLN A 647 26.59 10.19 18.61
C GLN A 647 27.93 9.47 18.83
N ARG A 648 27.93 8.11 18.84
CA ARG A 648 29.17 7.31 18.93
C ARG A 648 30.10 7.53 17.74
N ALA A 649 29.55 7.82 16.56
CA ALA A 649 30.31 8.21 15.36
C ALA A 649 30.80 9.68 15.40
N GLY A 650 30.47 10.43 16.46
CA GLY A 650 30.80 11.85 16.61
C GLY A 650 29.96 12.80 15.74
N LYS A 651 28.84 12.31 15.19
CA LYS A 651 27.88 13.12 14.44
C LYS A 651 26.97 13.88 15.41
N SER A 652 26.47 15.03 14.98
CA SER A 652 25.44 15.76 15.73
C SER A 652 24.09 15.07 15.57
N THR A 653 23.20 15.21 16.55
CA THR A 653 21.87 14.61 16.46
C THR A 653 20.75 15.60 16.75
N GLY A 654 19.62 15.43 16.07
CA GLY A 654 18.43 16.24 16.31
C GLY A 654 17.13 15.44 16.31
N VAL A 655 16.16 15.92 17.08
CA VAL A 655 14.78 15.44 17.17
C VAL A 655 13.86 16.65 17.02
N VAL A 656 13.06 16.66 15.96
CA VAL A 656 12.07 17.70 15.66
C VAL A 656 10.71 17.04 15.53
N THR A 657 9.69 17.54 16.23
CA THR A 657 8.36 16.96 16.20
C THR A 657 7.26 18.00 16.42
N THR A 658 6.10 17.78 15.82
CA THR A 658 4.86 18.53 16.17
C THR A 658 4.14 17.95 17.40
N THR A 659 4.61 16.84 17.98
CA THR A 659 4.07 16.27 19.21
C THR A 659 4.84 16.75 20.45
N ARG A 660 4.59 16.13 21.62
CA ARG A 660 5.42 16.36 22.80
C ARG A 660 6.76 15.68 22.52
N VAL A 661 7.88 16.31 22.86
CA VAL A 661 9.21 15.67 22.65
C VAL A 661 9.39 14.37 23.47
N THR A 662 8.51 14.16 24.46
CA THR A 662 8.38 12.97 25.31
C THR A 662 7.35 11.95 24.82
N HIS A 663 6.63 12.24 23.72
CA HIS A 663 5.66 11.32 23.11
C HIS A 663 6.37 10.06 22.58
N ALA A 664 5.62 9.01 22.25
CA ALA A 664 6.17 7.69 21.92
C ALA A 664 7.21 7.67 20.79
N SER A 665 6.85 8.20 19.61
CA SER A 665 7.70 8.26 18.43
C SER A 665 9.03 9.00 18.68
N PRO A 666 9.05 10.25 19.22
CA PRO A 666 10.31 10.94 19.51
C PRO A 666 11.05 10.34 20.71
N ALA A 667 10.34 9.82 21.72
CA ALA A 667 10.95 9.19 22.89
C ALA A 667 11.75 7.93 22.54
N ALA A 668 11.30 7.14 21.56
CA ALA A 668 12.02 5.95 21.09
C ALA A 668 13.43 6.26 20.55
N ALA A 669 13.73 7.52 20.25
CA ALA A 669 15.05 7.97 19.83
C ALA A 669 16.08 7.98 20.96
N TYR A 670 15.66 8.04 22.24
CA TYR A 670 16.57 8.27 23.36
C TYR A 670 16.20 7.59 24.69
N ALA A 671 14.96 7.17 24.88
CA ALA A 671 14.44 6.67 26.16
C ALA A 671 14.23 5.15 26.15
N HIS A 672 14.23 4.56 27.34
CA HIS A 672 13.86 3.18 27.62
C HIS A 672 12.76 3.19 28.68
N SER A 673 11.53 2.88 28.30
CA SER A 673 10.36 2.89 29.19
C SER A 673 9.45 1.69 28.97
N ALA A 674 8.99 1.08 30.06
CA ALA A 674 7.99 0.02 30.02
C ALA A 674 6.58 0.53 29.68
N ASP A 675 6.36 1.85 29.69
CA ASP A 675 5.10 2.43 29.25
C ASP A 675 5.35 3.80 28.59
N ARG A 676 4.80 3.99 27.39
CA ARG A 676 4.87 5.25 26.63
C ARG A 676 4.24 6.43 27.36
N THR A 677 3.36 6.18 28.33
CA THR A 677 2.67 7.23 29.10
C THR A 677 3.50 7.79 30.25
N TRP A 678 4.64 7.18 30.59
CA TRP A 678 5.53 7.67 31.65
C TRP A 678 6.38 8.87 31.19
N GLU A 679 5.71 9.90 30.68
CA GLU A 679 6.35 11.07 30.07
C GLU A 679 7.03 11.97 31.10
N GLY A 680 6.42 12.15 32.27
CA GLY A 680 6.97 12.85 33.44
C GLY A 680 6.89 12.01 34.72
N ASP A 681 7.53 12.50 35.80
CA ASP A 681 7.56 11.79 37.09
C ASP A 681 6.16 11.58 37.70
N ALA A 682 5.23 12.48 37.39
CA ALA A 682 3.85 12.39 37.83
C ALA A 682 3.07 11.22 37.21
N ASP A 683 3.53 10.69 36.08
CA ASP A 683 2.90 9.59 35.35
C ASP A 683 3.40 8.22 35.83
N LEU A 684 4.52 8.20 36.58
CA LEU A 684 5.09 6.97 37.12
C LEU A 684 4.14 6.35 38.17
N PRO A 685 4.06 5.01 38.25
CA PRO A 685 3.25 4.34 39.25
C PRO A 685 3.71 4.73 40.67
N LYS A 686 2.77 5.13 41.54
CA LYS A 686 3.03 5.66 42.90
C LYS A 686 3.81 4.73 43.84
N ARG A 687 4.00 3.45 43.49
CA ARG A 687 4.68 2.45 44.34
C ARG A 687 6.15 2.32 43.97
N GLY A 688 7.03 3.16 44.54
CA GLY A 688 8.45 2.83 44.80
C GLY A 688 9.34 2.29 43.66
N LEU A 689 8.89 2.35 42.41
CA LEU A 689 9.63 1.86 41.25
C LEU A 689 10.72 2.86 40.93
N GLN A 690 11.98 2.42 40.93
CA GLN A 690 13.16 3.23 40.57
C GLN A 690 13.27 3.43 39.04
N CYS A 691 12.17 3.65 38.34
CA CYS A 691 12.17 4.01 36.93
C CYS A 691 12.33 5.51 36.76
N GLU A 692 13.04 5.89 35.71
CA GLU A 692 13.21 7.27 35.32
C GLU A 692 12.16 7.62 34.25
N ASP A 693 11.46 8.73 34.43
CA ASP A 693 10.49 9.22 33.44
C ASP A 693 11.19 9.66 32.14
N ILE A 694 10.45 9.64 31.03
CA ILE A 694 10.99 9.93 29.69
C ILE A 694 11.59 11.35 29.63
N ALA A 695 11.00 12.36 30.28
CA ALA A 695 11.55 13.72 30.29
C ALA A 695 12.89 13.79 31.04
N SER A 696 13.02 13.10 32.18
CA SER A 696 14.29 12.97 32.89
C SER A 696 15.35 12.27 32.03
N GLN A 697 14.99 11.17 31.33
CA GLN A 697 15.90 10.47 30.41
C GLN A 697 16.37 11.37 29.24
N LEU A 698 15.55 12.31 28.77
CA LEU A 698 15.96 13.28 27.75
C LEU A 698 17.07 14.21 28.25
N VAL A 699 17.00 14.62 29.52
CA VAL A 699 17.91 15.62 30.09
C VAL A 699 19.16 14.99 30.70
N GLN A 700 18.99 13.86 31.39
CA GLN A 700 20.05 13.21 32.18
C GLN A 700 20.55 11.92 31.52
N GLY A 701 19.72 11.25 30.74
CA GLY A 701 20.04 9.99 30.09
C GLY A 701 21.17 10.13 29.07
N ARG A 702 21.91 9.04 28.85
CA ARG A 702 23.14 9.04 28.06
C ARG A 702 22.92 9.51 26.62
N VAL A 703 21.84 9.07 25.95
CA VAL A 703 21.54 9.49 24.57
C VAL A 703 20.89 10.88 24.55
N GLY A 704 19.85 11.09 25.36
CA GLY A 704 19.08 12.34 25.40
C GLY A 704 19.95 13.56 25.72
N SER A 705 20.78 13.48 26.76
CA SER A 705 21.65 14.57 27.20
C SER A 705 22.68 15.00 26.14
N HIS A 706 22.93 14.19 25.10
CA HIS A 706 23.86 14.48 24.01
C HIS A 706 23.18 14.95 22.72
N ILE A 707 21.85 15.03 22.66
CA ILE A 707 21.16 15.56 21.48
C ILE A 707 21.48 17.06 21.31
N ASN A 708 21.81 17.46 20.09
CA ASN A 708 22.13 18.84 19.75
C ASN A 708 20.88 19.71 19.65
N VAL A 709 19.90 19.28 18.88
CA VAL A 709 18.69 20.05 18.62
C VAL A 709 17.47 19.25 19.01
N ILE A 710 16.66 19.78 19.93
CA ILE A 710 15.38 19.21 20.32
C ILE A 710 14.33 20.29 20.10
N MET A 711 13.32 20.06 19.27
CA MET A 711 12.25 21.04 19.05
C MET A 711 10.88 20.35 18.97
N GLY A 712 9.92 20.86 19.73
CA GLY A 712 8.55 20.37 19.74
C GLY A 712 7.73 20.91 20.91
N GLY A 713 6.74 20.15 21.36
CA GLY A 713 5.85 20.49 22.45
C GLY A 713 6.22 19.79 23.77
N GLY A 714 5.30 19.84 24.74
CA GLY A 714 5.37 19.07 25.98
C GLY A 714 6.04 19.78 27.15
N ARG A 715 6.14 21.12 27.12
CA ARG A 715 6.82 21.92 28.15
C ARG A 715 6.35 21.60 29.58
N ARG A 716 5.09 21.21 29.76
CA ARG A 716 4.54 20.87 31.09
C ARG A 716 5.31 19.74 31.79
N ASN A 717 5.83 18.76 31.03
CA ASN A 717 6.57 17.60 31.55
C ASN A 717 7.96 17.96 32.10
N PHE A 718 8.43 19.19 31.87
CA PHE A 718 9.75 19.69 32.28
C PHE A 718 9.68 20.70 33.42
N LEU A 719 8.48 21.14 33.81
CA LEU A 719 8.27 22.18 34.83
C LEU A 719 7.58 21.59 36.07
N PRO A 720 7.91 22.08 37.27
CA PRO A 720 7.23 21.69 38.49
C PRO A 720 5.82 22.29 38.56
N ARG A 721 4.90 21.62 39.26
CA ARG A 721 3.49 22.05 39.36
C ARG A 721 3.27 23.47 39.85
N HIS A 722 4.18 24.00 40.67
CA HIS A 722 4.06 25.36 41.20
C HIS A 722 4.55 26.44 40.23
N GLU A 723 5.24 26.07 39.14
CA GLU A 723 5.73 27.00 38.12
C GLU A 723 4.77 27.06 36.93
N LYS A 724 4.58 28.26 36.38
CA LYS A 724 3.80 28.50 35.16
C LYS A 724 4.72 28.79 34.00
N ASP A 725 4.34 28.31 32.82
CA ASP A 725 5.02 28.67 31.58
C ASP A 725 4.59 30.05 31.05
N ILE A 726 5.19 30.45 29.92
CA ILE A 726 4.90 31.74 29.25
C ILE A 726 3.44 31.86 28.78
N SER A 727 2.74 30.73 28.60
CA SER A 727 1.32 30.67 28.25
C SER A 727 0.41 30.62 29.49
N GLY A 728 0.98 30.74 30.69
CA GLY A 728 0.26 30.72 31.96
C GLY A 728 -0.16 29.32 32.44
N LYS A 729 0.24 28.25 31.75
CA LYS A 729 -0.09 26.86 32.10
C LYS A 729 0.92 26.32 33.13
N HIS A 730 0.43 25.55 34.09
CA HIS A 730 1.28 24.93 35.12
C HIS A 730 2.09 23.75 34.57
N GLY A 731 3.27 23.52 35.14
CA GLY A 731 4.00 22.27 35.00
C GLY A 731 3.25 21.06 35.55
N SER A 732 3.66 19.85 35.18
CA SER A 732 3.05 18.60 35.66
C SER A 732 3.87 17.89 36.74
N ARG A 733 5.16 18.23 36.90
CA ARG A 733 6.10 17.45 37.74
C ARG A 733 5.83 17.55 39.24
N ASN A 734 5.90 16.41 39.95
CA ASN A 734 5.69 16.30 41.40
C ASN A 734 7.00 16.38 42.21
N ASP A 735 8.13 16.08 41.57
CA ASP A 735 9.47 16.07 42.19
C ASP A 735 10.08 17.47 42.41
N ASN A 736 9.33 18.53 42.11
CA ASN A 736 9.76 19.93 42.17
C ASN A 736 10.97 20.28 41.29
N LYS A 737 11.35 19.43 40.33
CA LYS A 737 12.46 19.72 39.42
C LYS A 737 12.02 20.59 38.25
N ASN A 738 12.91 21.48 37.83
CA ASN A 738 12.81 22.20 36.56
C ASN A 738 13.86 21.63 35.61
N LEU A 739 13.44 20.72 34.75
CA LEU A 739 14.31 19.98 33.84
C LEU A 739 14.88 20.87 32.72
N ILE A 740 14.22 21.98 32.36
CA ILE A 740 14.77 22.96 31.41
C ILE A 740 16.03 23.60 32.00
N ARG A 741 15.98 24.00 33.26
CA ARG A 741 17.14 24.56 33.97
C ARG A 741 18.24 23.52 34.12
N GLU A 742 17.90 22.28 34.48
CA GLU A 742 18.88 21.19 34.57
C GLU A 742 19.55 20.91 33.22
N TRP A 743 18.80 20.94 32.11
CA TRP A 743 19.34 20.77 30.77
C TRP A 743 20.35 21.86 30.42
N LEU A 744 20.05 23.13 30.70
CA LEU A 744 20.98 24.25 30.49
C LEU A 744 22.28 24.03 31.27
N LEU A 745 22.18 23.76 32.58
CA LEU A 745 23.35 23.53 33.44
C LEU A 745 24.16 22.31 32.99
N LYS A 746 23.50 21.24 32.58
CA LYS A 746 24.15 20.03 32.08
C LYS A 746 24.95 20.33 30.82
N LYS A 747 24.36 21.04 29.86
CA LYS A 747 25.04 21.44 28.61
C LYS A 747 26.21 22.38 28.87
N GLU A 748 26.05 23.39 29.72
CA GLU A 748 27.15 24.27 30.13
C GLU A 748 28.30 23.49 30.77
N SER A 749 27.99 22.49 31.61
CA SER A 749 29.01 21.61 32.23
C SER A 749 29.78 20.74 31.22
N MET A 750 29.21 20.50 30.03
CA MET A 750 29.85 19.78 28.93
C MET A 750 30.68 20.72 28.03
N GLY A 751 30.79 22.01 28.36
CA GLY A 751 31.56 22.99 27.60
C GLY A 751 30.93 23.40 26.27
N VAL A 752 29.63 23.16 26.10
CA VAL A 752 28.86 23.57 24.91
C VAL A 752 27.94 24.75 25.24
N ARG A 753 27.50 25.50 24.23
CA ARG A 753 26.64 26.68 24.40
C ARG A 753 25.17 26.32 24.15
N PRO A 754 24.37 26.09 25.20
CA PRO A 754 22.95 25.79 25.03
C PRO A 754 22.11 27.05 24.87
N LYS A 755 20.96 26.89 24.21
CA LYS A 755 19.89 27.88 24.17
C LYS A 755 18.55 27.20 24.34
N TYR A 756 17.79 27.63 25.34
CA TYR A 756 16.36 27.33 25.43
C TYR A 756 15.57 28.38 24.64
N ILE A 757 14.60 27.93 23.83
CA ILE A 757 13.67 28.77 23.07
C ILE A 757 12.23 28.30 23.32
N ASN A 758 11.31 29.25 23.49
CA ASN A 758 9.92 28.94 23.86
C ASN A 758 8.89 29.88 23.21
N SER A 759 9.33 30.76 22.30
CA SER A 759 8.50 31.74 21.60
C SER A 759 9.04 32.00 20.19
N ARG A 760 8.17 32.45 19.28
CA ARG A 760 8.56 32.81 17.91
C ARG A 760 9.62 33.90 17.85
N ARG A 761 9.52 34.91 18.71
CA ARG A 761 10.53 35.99 18.80
C ARG A 761 11.92 35.42 19.05
N GLU A 762 12.04 34.44 19.95
CA GLU A 762 13.31 33.76 20.19
C GLU A 762 13.69 32.86 19.02
N PHE A 763 12.73 32.13 18.43
CA PHE A 763 12.93 31.24 17.27
C PHE A 763 13.53 31.95 16.04
N TYR A 764 13.13 33.20 15.81
CA TYR A 764 13.60 34.04 14.71
C TYR A 764 14.76 34.97 15.08
N ALA A 765 15.42 34.73 16.22
CA ALA A 765 16.64 35.46 16.55
C ALA A 765 17.67 35.30 15.42
N LYS A 766 18.27 36.41 14.98
CA LYS A 766 19.10 36.46 13.76
C LYS A 766 20.43 35.70 13.85
N ASP A 767 20.87 35.33 15.05
CA ASP A 767 22.18 34.71 15.25
C ASP A 767 22.10 33.45 16.12
N TYR A 768 22.03 32.30 15.45
CA TYR A 768 22.18 30.99 16.06
C TYR A 768 23.59 30.44 15.90
N SER A 769 24.50 31.15 15.23
CA SER A 769 25.87 30.70 14.98
C SER A 769 26.61 30.43 16.30
N ASN A 770 26.27 31.17 17.36
CA ASN A 770 26.84 31.10 18.69
C ASN A 770 26.34 29.94 19.57
N TYR A 771 25.34 29.16 19.14
CA TYR A 771 24.80 28.06 19.94
C TYR A 771 25.11 26.71 19.32
N ASP A 772 25.50 25.76 20.17
CA ASP A 772 25.85 24.38 19.79
C ASP A 772 24.69 23.41 20.10
N ASN A 773 23.79 23.81 21.00
CA ASN A 773 22.63 23.05 21.42
C ASN A 773 21.38 23.92 21.55
N ILE A 774 20.25 23.41 21.09
CA ILE A 774 18.94 24.08 21.18
C ILE A 774 17.93 23.13 21.81
N LEU A 775 17.19 23.64 22.79
CA LEU A 775 15.96 23.05 23.32
C LEU A 775 14.80 24.01 23.03
N GLY A 776 13.93 23.64 22.10
CA GLY A 776 12.73 24.37 21.74
C GLY A 776 11.49 23.66 22.25
N LEU A 777 10.82 24.23 23.27
CA LEU A 777 9.55 23.73 23.78
C LEU A 777 8.50 24.82 23.61
N PHE A 778 7.66 24.70 22.56
CA PHE A 778 6.78 25.80 22.12
C PHE A 778 5.38 25.74 22.73
N SER A 779 4.89 24.55 23.06
CA SER A 779 3.59 24.34 23.69
C SER A 779 3.71 23.57 25.01
N ALA A 780 2.78 23.82 25.94
CA ALA A 780 2.65 23.02 27.17
C ALA A 780 2.33 21.55 26.86
N ASP A 781 1.62 21.29 25.77
CA ASP A 781 1.26 19.96 25.27
C ASP A 781 1.86 19.77 23.85
N HIS A 782 1.27 18.94 22.99
CA HIS A 782 1.55 18.95 21.55
C HIS A 782 1.48 20.38 20.95
N LEU A 783 2.14 20.60 19.81
CA LEU A 783 1.92 21.82 19.05
C LEU A 783 0.45 21.87 18.58
N PRO A 784 -0.12 23.07 18.38
CA PRO A 784 -1.40 23.19 17.69
C PRO A 784 -1.33 22.55 16.30
N TYR A 785 -2.50 22.17 15.75
CA TYR A 785 -2.53 21.77 14.35
C TYR A 785 -2.14 22.95 13.45
N ASN A 786 -1.54 22.70 12.29
CA ASN A 786 -1.11 23.74 11.36
C ASN A 786 -2.26 24.69 10.96
N LEU A 787 -3.48 24.18 10.74
CA LEU A 787 -4.67 25.01 10.52
C LEU A 787 -5.10 25.88 11.72
N ASP A 788 -4.75 25.46 12.93
CA ASP A 788 -5.10 26.18 14.17
C ASP A 788 -3.92 27.02 14.70
N ALA A 789 -2.74 26.90 14.09
CA ALA A 789 -1.51 27.50 14.56
C ALA A 789 -1.60 29.03 14.45
N SER A 790 -1.19 29.71 15.51
CA SER A 790 -1.10 31.16 15.49
C SER A 790 0.16 31.61 14.74
N GLU A 791 0.25 32.90 14.45
CA GLU A 791 1.51 33.48 14.00
C GLU A 791 2.63 33.30 15.02
N ASP A 792 2.43 32.88 16.27
CA ASP A 792 3.50 32.67 17.26
C ASP A 792 3.99 31.20 17.36
N ASP A 793 3.35 30.27 16.65
CA ASP A 793 3.72 28.85 16.65
C ASP A 793 4.67 28.55 15.48
N PRO A 794 5.85 27.95 15.71
CA PRO A 794 6.74 27.59 14.62
C PRO A 794 6.19 26.38 13.85
N SER A 795 6.25 26.43 12.52
CA SER A 795 5.82 25.31 11.69
C SER A 795 6.84 24.17 11.70
N LEU A 796 6.42 22.97 11.28
CA LEU A 796 7.36 21.84 11.13
C LEU A 796 8.47 22.20 10.14
N THR A 797 8.12 22.85 9.02
CA THR A 797 9.07 23.35 8.02
C THR A 797 10.11 24.26 8.66
N GLU A 798 9.68 25.25 9.42
CA GLU A 798 10.58 26.21 10.08
C GLU A 798 11.52 25.51 11.06
N MET A 799 10.99 24.61 11.90
CA MET A 799 11.79 23.82 12.85
C MET A 799 12.81 22.93 12.12
N THR A 800 12.43 22.26 11.03
CA THR A 800 13.34 21.44 10.23
C THR A 800 14.49 22.27 9.65
N GLN A 801 14.20 23.44 9.07
CA GLN A 801 15.22 24.34 8.53
C GLN A 801 16.22 24.77 9.61
N LYS A 802 15.72 25.18 10.77
CA LYS A 802 16.56 25.61 11.90
C LYS A 802 17.41 24.47 12.44
N ALA A 803 16.87 23.25 12.51
CA ALA A 803 17.63 22.08 12.94
C ALA A 803 18.80 21.79 11.99
N ILE A 804 18.55 21.81 10.67
CA ILE A 804 19.61 21.58 9.67
C ILE A 804 20.68 22.67 9.76
N GLU A 805 20.30 23.95 9.91
CA GLU A 805 21.24 25.06 10.08
C GLU A 805 22.21 24.83 11.24
N VAL A 806 21.71 24.36 12.39
CA VAL A 806 22.53 24.16 13.59
C VAL A 806 23.37 22.89 13.49
N LEU A 807 22.77 21.79 13.01
CA LEU A 807 23.43 20.48 12.92
C LEU A 807 24.52 20.44 11.84
N SER A 808 24.34 21.19 10.75
CA SER A 808 25.29 21.24 9.63
C SER A 808 26.66 21.83 9.99
N LYS A 809 26.77 22.52 11.14
CA LYS A 809 28.05 23.02 11.68
C LYS A 809 29.04 21.89 11.99
N ASN A 810 28.56 20.69 12.29
CA ASN A 810 29.44 19.55 12.57
C ASN A 810 29.98 18.96 11.26
N THR A 811 31.29 19.06 11.07
CA THR A 811 31.98 18.56 9.87
C THR A 811 31.94 17.04 9.74
N LYS A 812 31.66 16.28 10.81
CA LYS A 812 31.42 14.83 10.75
C LYS A 812 30.01 14.46 10.26
N GLY A 813 29.13 15.45 10.15
CA GLY A 813 27.72 15.30 9.73
C GLY A 813 26.76 15.08 10.89
N TYR A 814 25.52 14.73 10.55
CA TYR A 814 24.43 14.61 11.54
C TYR A 814 23.41 13.51 11.21
N PHE A 815 22.67 13.10 12.25
CA PHE A 815 21.40 12.39 12.11
C PHE A 815 20.27 13.29 12.61
N LEU A 816 19.23 13.48 11.80
CA LEU A 816 18.07 14.28 12.17
C LEU A 816 16.79 13.44 12.02
N PHE A 817 16.04 13.30 13.11
CA PHE A 817 14.69 12.73 13.10
C PHE A 817 13.67 13.88 13.09
N VAL A 818 12.76 13.87 12.10
CA VAL A 818 11.69 14.86 11.94
C VAL A 818 10.35 14.15 11.88
N GLU A 819 9.42 14.52 12.74
CA GLU A 819 8.12 13.86 12.87
C GLU A 819 6.96 14.84 12.65
N GLY A 820 6.10 14.53 11.69
CA GLY A 820 4.79 15.16 11.51
C GLY A 820 3.72 14.48 12.38
N GLY A 821 3.94 14.42 13.69
CA GLY A 821 3.15 13.55 14.57
C GLY A 821 1.71 14.01 14.83
N ARG A 822 1.34 15.21 14.38
CA ARG A 822 -0.05 15.68 14.44
C ARG A 822 -0.94 15.04 13.37
N ILE A 823 -0.38 14.43 12.32
CA ILE A 823 -1.13 13.63 11.32
C ILE A 823 -1.89 12.50 12.04
N ASP A 824 -1.18 11.69 12.83
CA ASP A 824 -1.72 10.62 13.67
C ASP A 824 -2.84 11.12 14.60
N THR A 825 -2.56 12.17 15.37
CA THR A 825 -3.56 12.70 16.32
C THR A 825 -4.82 13.21 15.61
N ALA A 826 -4.68 13.78 14.41
CA ALA A 826 -5.84 14.22 13.62
C ALA A 826 -6.65 13.02 13.13
N HIS A 827 -6.02 11.92 12.73
CA HIS A 827 -6.72 10.69 12.36
C HIS A 827 -7.42 10.04 13.56
N HIS A 828 -6.77 9.93 14.73
CA HIS A 828 -7.39 9.46 15.97
C HIS A 828 -8.61 10.30 16.37
N GLU A 829 -8.56 11.62 16.12
CA GLU A 829 -9.68 12.52 16.35
C GLU A 829 -10.71 12.53 15.20
N THR A 830 -10.52 11.71 14.15
CA THR A 830 -11.35 11.65 12.92
C THR A 830 -11.49 12.99 12.20
N LYS A 831 -10.45 13.83 12.23
CA LYS A 831 -10.40 15.17 11.62
C LYS A 831 -9.65 15.15 10.30
N ALA A 832 -10.28 14.58 9.26
CA ALA A 832 -9.68 14.45 7.92
C ALA A 832 -9.02 15.74 7.41
N ARG A 833 -9.72 16.87 7.46
CA ARG A 833 -9.16 18.17 7.02
C ARG A 833 -7.83 18.51 7.70
N LYS A 834 -7.71 18.25 9.01
CA LYS A 834 -6.48 18.51 9.77
C LYS A 834 -5.40 17.51 9.41
N ALA A 835 -5.74 16.23 9.26
CA ALA A 835 -4.77 15.21 8.85
C ALA A 835 -4.15 15.50 7.47
N LEU A 836 -4.97 15.93 6.50
CA LEU A 836 -4.48 16.30 5.16
C LEU A 836 -3.63 17.57 5.18
N ASP A 837 -4.01 18.58 5.96
CA ASP A 837 -3.22 19.82 6.09
C ASP A 837 -1.88 19.59 6.82
N GLU A 838 -1.86 18.77 7.88
CA GLU A 838 -0.63 18.33 8.53
C GLU A 838 0.28 17.54 7.58
N THR A 839 -0.31 16.69 6.73
CA THR A 839 0.44 15.96 5.68
C THR A 839 1.03 16.92 4.65
N ALA A 840 0.29 17.96 4.28
CA ALA A 840 0.79 19.02 3.39
C ALA A 840 1.95 19.81 4.02
N GLU A 841 1.86 20.17 5.31
CA GLU A 841 2.96 20.83 6.03
C GLU A 841 4.17 19.90 6.18
N PHE A 842 3.96 18.61 6.43
CA PHE A 842 5.02 17.60 6.41
C PHE A 842 5.74 17.52 5.06
N ALA A 843 4.99 17.54 3.95
CA ALA A 843 5.58 17.59 2.61
C ALA A 843 6.43 18.86 2.38
N LYS A 844 6.01 20.02 2.89
CA LYS A 844 6.80 21.27 2.86
C LYS A 844 8.09 21.16 3.68
N ALA A 845 8.05 20.49 4.83
CA ALA A 845 9.25 20.27 5.65
C ALA A 845 10.29 19.40 4.94
N VAL A 846 9.84 18.35 4.23
CA VAL A 846 10.71 17.53 3.37
C VAL A 846 11.28 18.38 2.23
N GLU A 847 10.46 19.18 1.57
CA GLU A 847 10.90 20.07 0.49
C GLU A 847 11.96 21.08 0.97
N ALA A 848 11.75 21.67 2.14
CA ALA A 848 12.70 22.59 2.74
C ALA A 848 14.05 21.91 3.04
N ALA A 849 14.04 20.66 3.53
CA ALA A 849 15.28 19.91 3.73
C ALA A 849 16.01 19.65 2.41
N LEU A 850 15.30 19.25 1.34
CA LEU A 850 15.88 19.03 0.02
C LEU A 850 16.60 20.29 -0.52
N ARG A 851 16.11 21.49 -0.19
CA ARG A 851 16.73 22.77 -0.59
C ARG A 851 17.97 23.14 0.25
N LEU A 852 18.13 22.56 1.43
CA LEU A 852 19.19 22.92 2.39
C LEU A 852 20.37 21.96 2.40
N VAL A 853 20.24 20.77 1.82
CA VAL A 853 21.26 19.72 1.88
C VAL A 853 21.82 19.39 0.51
N ASN A 854 23.03 18.81 0.49
CA ASN A 854 23.58 18.21 -0.71
C ASN A 854 23.23 16.71 -0.74
N LEU A 855 22.52 16.26 -1.77
CA LEU A 855 22.13 14.85 -1.92
C LEU A 855 23.31 13.93 -2.24
N ASP A 856 24.47 14.47 -2.66
CA ASP A 856 25.70 13.69 -2.85
C ASP A 856 26.27 13.13 -1.52
N ASP A 857 25.97 13.79 -0.38
CA ASP A 857 26.46 13.39 0.94
C ASP A 857 25.34 13.24 2.00
N THR A 858 24.07 13.40 1.61
CA THR A 858 22.93 13.36 2.52
C THR A 858 21.89 12.35 2.05
N MET A 859 21.58 11.37 2.92
CA MET A 859 20.47 10.44 2.72
C MET A 859 19.21 10.97 3.41
N ILE A 860 18.10 11.06 2.65
CA ILE A 860 16.78 11.38 3.21
C ILE A 860 15.88 10.16 3.06
N VAL A 861 15.24 9.76 4.15
CA VAL A 861 14.25 8.69 4.19
C VAL A 861 12.94 9.29 4.67
N VAL A 862 11.84 9.02 3.95
CA VAL A 862 10.48 9.40 4.37
C VAL A 862 9.68 8.12 4.56
N THR A 863 9.03 7.98 5.71
CA THR A 863 8.20 6.82 6.02
C THR A 863 7.02 7.20 6.91
N SER A 864 6.11 6.26 7.10
CA SER A 864 5.15 6.23 8.20
C SER A 864 5.52 5.11 9.17
N ASP A 865 4.94 5.13 10.36
CA ASP A 865 5.10 4.10 11.37
C ASP A 865 3.93 3.08 11.36
N HIS A 866 2.70 3.57 11.16
CA HIS A 866 1.47 2.79 10.94
C HIS A 866 0.41 3.60 10.16
N SER A 867 -0.71 2.96 9.81
CA SER A 867 -1.84 3.58 9.11
C SER A 867 -3.02 3.82 10.05
N HIS A 868 -4.03 4.54 9.57
CA HIS A 868 -5.34 4.68 10.21
C HIS A 868 -6.46 4.09 9.35
N THR A 869 -7.66 4.04 9.94
CA THR A 869 -8.89 3.48 9.33
C THR A 869 -9.59 4.45 8.36
N MET A 870 -8.86 5.46 7.85
CA MET A 870 -9.39 6.37 6.83
C MET A 870 -9.43 5.68 5.47
N THR A 871 -10.56 5.79 4.77
CA THR A 871 -10.78 5.24 3.43
C THR A 871 -11.10 6.36 2.44
N TYR A 872 -10.73 6.14 1.18
CA TYR A 872 -11.07 7.02 0.06
C TYR A 872 -12.02 6.26 -0.85
N SER A 873 -13.32 6.53 -0.67
CA SER A 873 -14.41 5.72 -1.21
C SER A 873 -15.34 6.49 -2.14
N GLY A 874 -16.14 5.75 -2.89
CA GLY A 874 -17.19 6.29 -3.74
C GLY A 874 -16.71 6.82 -5.09
N TYR A 875 -17.57 6.71 -6.11
CA TYR A 875 -17.25 7.06 -7.50
C TYR A 875 -17.37 8.56 -7.78
N SER A 876 -16.75 9.39 -6.94
CA SER A 876 -16.68 10.84 -7.12
C SER A 876 -16.01 11.20 -8.45
N SER A 877 -16.58 12.14 -9.18
CA SER A 877 -15.96 12.68 -10.40
C SER A 877 -14.63 13.35 -10.08
N ARG A 878 -13.67 13.26 -11.00
CA ARG A 878 -12.36 13.91 -10.86
C ARG A 878 -12.49 15.41 -10.60
N GLY A 879 -11.67 15.95 -9.70
CA GLY A 879 -11.74 17.35 -9.25
C GLY A 879 -12.87 17.66 -8.26
N SER A 880 -13.60 16.65 -7.79
CA SER A 880 -14.55 16.83 -6.67
C SER A 880 -13.81 17.14 -5.36
N ASP A 881 -14.50 17.80 -4.44
CA ASP A 881 -13.95 18.07 -3.11
C ASP A 881 -13.70 16.77 -2.35
N ILE A 882 -12.43 16.50 -2.02
CA ILE A 882 -12.04 15.33 -1.23
C ILE A 882 -12.68 15.32 0.17
N LEU A 883 -12.94 16.50 0.75
CA LEU A 883 -13.61 16.63 2.05
C LEU A 883 -15.15 16.70 1.91
N GLY A 884 -15.65 16.62 0.68
CA GLY A 884 -17.06 16.76 0.35
C GLY A 884 -17.84 15.45 0.38
N LEU A 885 -19.10 15.58 0.01
CA LEU A 885 -19.99 14.45 -0.25
C LEU A 885 -19.74 13.91 -1.66
N VAL A 886 -19.95 12.61 -1.84
CA VAL A 886 -19.81 11.97 -3.15
C VAL A 886 -20.78 12.60 -4.14
N ASN A 887 -20.24 13.19 -5.21
CA ASN A 887 -21.00 13.97 -6.16
C ASN A 887 -21.42 13.10 -7.35
N SER A 888 -22.68 12.67 -7.37
CA SER A 888 -23.52 12.44 -8.55
C SER A 888 -24.70 11.55 -8.16
N LYS A 889 -25.95 11.98 -8.39
CA LYS A 889 -27.16 11.14 -8.57
C LYS A 889 -27.52 9.99 -7.58
N PHE A 890 -26.70 9.67 -6.58
CA PHE A 890 -26.77 8.45 -5.80
C PHE A 890 -26.60 8.77 -4.32
N ASN A 891 -27.70 8.63 -3.60
CA ASN A 891 -27.63 8.40 -2.17
C ASN A 891 -27.20 6.96 -1.91
N ALA A 892 -26.81 6.67 -0.67
CA ALA A 892 -26.69 5.29 -0.22
C ALA A 892 -28.04 4.55 -0.30
N SER A 893 -28.07 3.23 -0.07
CA SER A 893 -29.32 2.45 -0.17
C SER A 893 -30.41 2.92 0.81
N ASP A 894 -30.04 3.72 1.82
CA ASP A 894 -30.94 4.41 2.76
C ASP A 894 -31.49 5.77 2.27
N ASN A 895 -31.19 6.16 1.04
CA ASN A 895 -31.51 7.48 0.46
C ASN A 895 -30.87 8.68 1.19
N LEU A 896 -29.75 8.48 1.90
CA LEU A 896 -28.96 9.55 2.50
C LEU A 896 -27.60 9.73 1.80
N PRO A 897 -27.03 10.95 1.79
CA PRO A 897 -25.73 11.20 1.17
C PRO A 897 -24.59 10.69 2.06
N TYR A 898 -23.40 10.53 1.48
CA TYR A 898 -22.20 10.07 2.18
C TYR A 898 -20.95 10.78 1.70
N SER A 899 -19.93 10.84 2.56
CA SER A 899 -18.66 11.52 2.29
C SER A 899 -17.71 10.68 1.46
N THR A 900 -16.88 11.35 0.66
CA THR A 900 -15.82 10.70 -0.12
C THR A 900 -14.79 10.04 0.80
N LEU A 901 -14.39 10.72 1.87
CA LEU A 901 -13.57 10.15 2.94
C LEU A 901 -14.43 9.65 4.09
N SER A 902 -14.08 8.49 4.65
CA SER A 902 -14.73 7.97 5.86
C SER A 902 -13.72 7.30 6.78
N TYR A 903 -14.07 7.14 8.06
CA TYR A 903 -13.29 6.38 9.03
C TYR A 903 -14.10 5.19 9.51
N ALA A 904 -13.48 4.02 9.60
CA ALA A 904 -14.18 2.83 10.07
C ALA A 904 -14.52 2.88 11.56
N ASN A 905 -13.76 3.63 12.35
CA ASN A 905 -13.98 3.85 13.78
C ASN A 905 -13.49 5.24 14.20
N GLY A 906 -13.91 5.70 15.39
CA GLY A 906 -13.40 6.92 16.02
C GLY A 906 -14.49 7.86 16.57
N PRO A 907 -14.07 8.98 17.19
CA PRO A 907 -14.95 9.87 17.95
C PRO A 907 -15.94 10.67 17.07
N GLY A 908 -15.75 10.72 15.76
CA GLY A 908 -16.66 11.35 14.80
C GLY A 908 -17.97 10.58 14.57
N TYR A 909 -18.12 9.38 15.15
CA TYR A 909 -19.35 8.59 15.05
C TYR A 909 -20.57 9.34 15.60
N LYS A 910 -21.67 9.33 14.85
CA LYS A 910 -22.98 9.84 15.27
C LYS A 910 -23.97 8.67 15.35
N PRO A 911 -24.70 8.50 16.47
CA PRO A 911 -25.63 7.41 16.63
C PRO A 911 -26.80 7.53 15.64
N HIS A 912 -27.30 6.38 15.18
CA HIS A 912 -28.52 6.32 14.38
C HIS A 912 -29.72 6.84 15.19
N GLN A 913 -30.54 7.69 14.57
CA GLN A 913 -31.81 8.20 15.15
C GLN A 913 -32.97 7.57 14.40
N ASP A 914 -33.98 7.06 15.11
CA ASP A 914 -35.11 6.33 14.52
C ASP A 914 -34.67 5.22 13.55
N PHE A 915 -33.59 4.52 13.91
CA PHE A 915 -32.96 3.46 13.11
C PHE A 915 -32.36 3.91 11.77
N ARG A 916 -32.23 5.21 11.56
CA ARG A 916 -31.65 5.81 10.35
C ARG A 916 -30.30 6.45 10.65
N ARG A 917 -29.41 6.36 9.66
CA ARG A 917 -28.11 7.03 9.70
C ARG A 917 -28.29 8.55 9.80
N HIS A 918 -27.38 9.21 10.49
CA HIS A 918 -27.37 10.68 10.55
C HIS A 918 -27.23 11.28 9.15
N ASN A 919 -28.07 12.27 8.83
CA ASN A 919 -28.01 12.96 7.55
C ASN A 919 -26.87 13.99 7.57
N LEU A 920 -25.79 13.72 6.83
CA LEU A 920 -24.62 14.59 6.75
C LEU A 920 -24.92 15.98 6.15
N MET A 921 -26.05 16.19 5.47
CA MET A 921 -26.46 17.53 5.01
C MET A 921 -26.88 18.46 6.16
N LEU A 922 -27.17 17.90 7.33
CA LEU A 922 -27.44 18.68 8.55
C LEU A 922 -26.15 19.10 9.25
N ASP A 923 -25.02 18.56 8.83
CA ASP A 923 -23.72 18.95 9.36
C ASP A 923 -23.24 20.19 8.67
N ASP A 924 -22.63 21.07 9.46
CA ASP A 924 -21.94 22.23 8.92
C ASP A 924 -20.62 21.80 8.28
N MET A 925 -20.73 21.29 7.05
CA MET A 925 -19.60 20.82 6.25
C MET A 925 -18.76 21.99 5.69
N ILE A 926 -19.24 23.24 5.82
CA ILE A 926 -18.67 24.43 5.17
C ILE A 926 -18.11 25.45 6.19
N SER A 927 -18.63 25.52 7.42
CA SER A 927 -18.19 26.53 8.39
C SER A 927 -17.08 26.03 9.33
N PHE A 928 -15.85 26.33 8.92
CA PHE A 928 -14.80 26.80 9.85
C PHE A 928 -13.98 27.92 9.19
N VAL A 929 -14.61 28.74 8.33
CA VAL A 929 -14.13 30.10 8.04
C VAL A 929 -14.78 31.05 9.05
N ASN A 930 -14.50 30.85 10.34
CA ASN A 930 -14.72 31.91 11.33
C ASN A 930 -13.42 32.70 11.42
N ILE A 931 -13.28 33.67 10.51
CA ILE A 931 -12.44 34.84 10.81
C ILE A 931 -13.14 35.52 11.99
N VAL A 932 -12.55 35.40 13.18
CA VAL A 932 -12.93 36.21 14.33
C VAL A 932 -12.50 37.65 14.00
N ILE A 933 -13.35 38.41 13.31
CA ILE A 933 -13.23 39.87 13.32
C ILE A 933 -13.95 40.34 14.58
N ASN A 934 -13.15 40.62 15.60
CA ASN A 934 -13.60 41.27 16.82
C ASN A 934 -13.93 42.73 16.47
N ILE A 935 -15.20 43.03 16.16
CA ILE A 935 -15.69 44.41 16.08
C ILE A 935 -16.63 44.63 17.25
N GLY A 936 -16.21 45.51 18.16
CA GLY A 936 -16.96 45.82 19.37
C GLY A 936 -18.34 46.42 19.10
N ASN A 937 -19.26 46.02 19.96
CA ASN A 937 -20.52 46.67 20.36
C ASN A 937 -21.58 47.05 19.30
N ASN A 938 -22.75 46.44 19.51
CA ASN A 938 -24.11 46.86 19.12
C ASN A 938 -24.43 46.94 17.61
N LEU A 939 -25.08 45.90 17.06
CA LEU A 939 -26.51 45.89 16.64
C LEU A 939 -26.79 44.61 15.82
N PHE A 940 -27.91 43.95 16.08
CA PHE A 940 -28.44 42.82 15.29
C PHE A 940 -28.86 43.29 13.88
N ILE A 941 -28.29 42.71 12.81
CA ILE A 941 -28.92 42.65 11.49
C ILE A 941 -28.62 41.29 10.83
N PHE A 942 -29.68 40.51 10.58
CA PHE A 942 -29.68 39.35 9.69
C PHE A 942 -29.49 39.81 8.24
N VAL A 943 -28.51 39.27 7.52
CA VAL A 943 -28.50 39.30 6.06
C VAL A 943 -28.25 37.89 5.53
N ILE A 944 -29.32 37.28 5.03
CA ILE A 944 -29.29 36.10 4.16
C ILE A 944 -28.90 36.59 2.78
N ILE A 945 -27.81 36.08 2.20
CA ILE A 945 -27.62 36.10 0.75
C ILE A 945 -27.25 34.69 0.30
N TYR A 946 -28.18 34.13 -0.48
CA TYR A 946 -27.99 33.00 -1.38
C TYR A 946 -26.93 33.35 -2.44
N LEU A 947 -25.90 32.52 -2.56
CA LEU A 947 -25.34 32.01 -3.83
C LEU A 947 -24.35 30.88 -3.55
#